data_AF-A0A8J5WH14-F1
#
_entry.id   AF-A0A8J5WH14-F1
#
_cell.length_a   1.000
_cell.length_b   1.000
_cell.length_c   1.000
_cell.angle_alpha   90.00
_cell.angle_beta   90.00
_cell.angle_gamma   90.00
#
_symmetry.space_group_name_H-M   'P 1'
#
loop_
_entity.id
_entity.type
_entity.pdbx_description
1 polymer ?
#
loop_
_entity_poly.entity_id
_entity_poly.type
_entity_poly.pdbx_seq_one_letter_code
_entity_poly.pdbx_strand_id
1 'polypeptide(L)'
;MAASHRANTTIPLSLIVAPLVAALLLFSSASTTTADGGVDSAGGDMTHLHFFFHENFSAGPNGTTAVVLPPARSDGSSFGSVGMVDDMLKEGADPSSRLIGRVQGLIVGASLSDGALTTMLNMVFTDGPYKGSTLAVFGRAVLGTVIERPVIGGTGVFRMARGYTLSKMIKSTDPNLLILEYNAGRGHGGGRRSPGRGATTGGAGAGRRGRGGAPGAGGGAGARRAATWAEGWWPGRWEAAGGGRGGGGGAGWAREAAVGAVQWARTGKPRCQRLLRLETTPSKRQSRGSELLSPRLVVSARGQCSATASPPPPARRSGEGDSFLKSQPVVMADLQVPLVRPKRKKVLVDYLVQFRWILVIFVVLPVSALIYLNIYLGDMWSAMKSEKRRQKEHDENVKKVVKRLKQRNPKKDGLVCTARKPWIAVGMRNVDYKRARHFEVDLSAFRNIIEIDKERMIAKVEPLVNMGQITRYTCPMNLALAVVAELDDLTVGGLINGYGIEGSSHLYGLFSDTVVAMEVVLADGRVVRATKDNEHSDLFYGIPWSQGTLGFLVSAEIKLIPIKEYMRLTYTPVKGTLKEMAQSYADSFAPRDGDPAKVPDFVEGMVYTATEGVMMTGVYASKEEAKKKGNKTNSVGWWFKPWFYQHAQTALKRGEFVEYIPTRQYYHRHTRCLYWEGKLILPFGDQFWFRFLLGWLMPPKVSLLKATQGESIRNYYHDNHVIQDMLVPLYKVGDALEFVHKEMEIYPLWICPHRLYKLPVKTMVYPEPGFEHHHRQGDTSYAQMFTDVGVYYTPASVLRGEEFNGAQAVHRLEQWLIENHSYQPQYAVSELDEKSFWRMFDASHYEHCRQKYGAVGTFMSVYYKSKKGRKTEKEVQEAEAAILEPAYADEA
;
A
#
# COMPACT_ATOMS: atom_id res chain seq x y z
N MET A 1 -44.70 25.83 3.31
CA MET A 1 -45.58 25.14 4.28
C MET A 1 -44.98 23.76 4.56
N ALA A 2 -45.33 23.10 5.68
CA ALA A 2 -44.61 21.91 6.15
C ALA A 2 -45.53 20.78 6.64
N ALA A 3 -45.22 19.56 6.21
CA ALA A 3 -45.56 18.28 6.85
C ALA A 3 -44.42 17.31 6.44
N SER A 4 -43.57 16.73 7.30
CA SER A 4 -43.73 16.16 8.64
C SER A 4 -44.36 14.76 8.64
N HIS A 5 -43.53 13.76 8.36
CA HIS A 5 -43.68 12.43 8.96
C HIS A 5 -42.34 12.00 9.57
N ARG A 6 -42.33 11.81 10.90
CA ARG A 6 -41.26 11.08 11.61
C ARG A 6 -41.72 9.63 11.77
N ALA A 7 -40.85 8.68 11.45
CA ALA A 7 -40.97 7.30 11.91
C ALA A 7 -39.95 7.07 13.04
N ASN A 8 -40.43 6.74 14.24
CA ASN A 8 -39.56 6.33 15.35
C ASN A 8 -39.37 4.82 15.30
N THR A 9 -38.13 4.35 15.17
CA THR A 9 -37.75 2.94 15.41
C THR A 9 -36.60 2.90 16.41
N THR A 10 -36.93 2.81 17.70
CA THR A 10 -35.98 2.61 18.80
C THR A 10 -35.51 1.15 18.84
N ILE A 11 -34.28 0.89 18.42
CA ILE A 11 -33.62 -0.41 18.59
C ILE A 11 -33.22 -0.57 20.07
N PRO A 12 -33.59 -1.68 20.74
CA PRO A 12 -33.29 -1.87 22.16
C PRO A 12 -31.79 -2.12 22.38
N LEU A 13 -31.22 -1.42 23.37
CA LEU A 13 -29.78 -1.38 23.64
C LEU A 13 -29.16 -2.75 23.99
N SER A 14 -29.98 -3.68 24.47
CA SER A 14 -29.59 -5.06 24.83
C SER A 14 -29.00 -5.87 23.67
N LEU A 15 -29.44 -5.63 22.43
CA LEU A 15 -28.94 -6.33 21.24
C LEU A 15 -27.48 -5.97 20.87
N ILE A 16 -26.96 -4.86 21.40
CA ILE A 16 -25.60 -4.38 21.10
C ILE A 16 -24.59 -4.85 22.16
N VAL A 17 -25.02 -5.00 23.42
CA VAL A 17 -24.11 -5.29 24.55
C VAL A 17 -23.71 -6.77 24.61
N ALA A 18 -24.64 -7.70 24.35
CA ALA A 18 -24.37 -9.13 24.51
C ALA A 18 -23.23 -9.68 23.60
N PRO A 19 -23.14 -9.33 22.30
CA PRO A 19 -22.03 -9.77 21.45
C PRO A 19 -20.67 -9.22 21.90
N LEU A 20 -20.64 -8.00 22.43
CA LEU A 20 -19.42 -7.31 22.89
C LEU A 20 -18.81 -8.01 24.12
N VAL A 21 -19.63 -8.44 25.07
CA VAL A 21 -19.17 -9.18 26.25
C VAL A 21 -18.66 -10.59 25.86
N ALA A 22 -19.37 -11.27 24.95
CA ALA A 22 -18.94 -12.58 24.45
C ALA A 22 -17.59 -12.53 23.72
N ALA A 23 -17.35 -11.48 22.92
CA ALA A 23 -16.07 -11.27 22.26
C ALA A 23 -14.91 -11.01 23.25
N LEU A 24 -15.15 -10.21 24.29
CA LEU A 24 -14.14 -9.87 25.30
C LEU A 24 -13.66 -11.07 26.14
N LEU A 25 -14.53 -12.04 26.41
CA LEU A 25 -14.21 -13.23 27.20
C LEU A 25 -13.44 -14.33 26.43
N LEU A 26 -13.35 -14.24 25.10
CA LEU A 26 -12.67 -15.24 24.27
C LEU A 26 -11.17 -14.99 24.08
N PHE A 27 -10.63 -13.85 24.50
CA PHE A 27 -9.21 -13.48 24.32
C PHE A 27 -8.31 -13.75 25.53
N SER A 28 -8.83 -14.29 26.63
CA SER A 28 -8.10 -14.38 27.91
C SER A 28 -7.08 -15.52 28.04
N SER A 29 -7.02 -16.48 27.11
CA SER A 29 -6.16 -17.68 27.27
C SER A 29 -5.65 -18.29 25.95
N ALA A 30 -4.61 -17.69 25.35
CA ALA A 30 -3.88 -18.30 24.23
C ALA A 30 -2.40 -17.87 24.21
N SER A 31 -1.57 -18.52 25.04
CA SER A 31 -0.11 -18.40 24.96
C SER A 31 0.48 -19.53 24.10
N THR A 32 1.22 -19.11 23.08
CA THR A 32 2.06 -19.88 22.14
C THR A 32 2.51 -21.29 22.54
N THR A 33 2.40 -22.24 21.60
CA THR A 33 3.53 -23.14 21.29
C THR A 33 3.54 -23.47 19.80
N THR A 34 4.73 -23.53 19.21
CA THR A 34 4.98 -23.91 17.80
C THR A 34 5.50 -25.35 17.74
N ALA A 35 5.09 -26.12 16.73
CA ALA A 35 5.70 -27.40 16.37
C ALA A 35 5.71 -27.57 14.84
N ASP A 36 6.60 -28.44 14.35
CA ASP A 36 6.97 -28.60 12.94
C ASP A 36 6.28 -29.82 12.28
N GLY A 37 6.66 -30.14 11.04
CA GLY A 37 5.99 -31.12 10.17
C GLY A 37 6.10 -32.59 10.57
N GLY A 38 5.48 -33.43 9.74
CA GLY A 38 5.46 -34.90 9.85
C GLY A 38 4.06 -35.47 9.66
N VAL A 39 3.87 -36.32 8.66
CA VAL A 39 2.74 -37.26 8.62
C VAL A 39 3.26 -38.56 9.20
N ASP A 40 2.80 -38.93 10.39
CA ASP A 40 3.00 -40.26 10.93
C ASP A 40 1.87 -40.66 11.88
N SER A 41 1.61 -41.97 11.98
CA SER A 41 0.41 -42.51 12.62
C SER A 41 0.55 -42.69 14.14
N ALA A 42 0.28 -41.62 14.90
CA ALA A 42 0.22 -41.67 16.36
C ALA A 42 -1.19 -42.02 16.87
N GLY A 43 -1.33 -43.17 17.53
CA GLY A 43 -2.59 -43.65 18.11
C GLY A 43 -3.02 -42.87 19.34
N GLY A 44 -3.83 -41.82 19.16
CA GLY A 44 -4.67 -41.25 20.21
C GLY A 44 -6.03 -41.94 20.28
N ASP A 45 -6.72 -41.86 21.42
CA ASP A 45 -8.06 -42.45 21.60
C ASP A 45 -9.07 -41.87 20.59
N MET A 46 -9.35 -42.67 19.56
CA MET A 46 -10.37 -42.40 18.55
C MET A 46 -11.71 -42.93 19.05
N THR A 47 -12.65 -42.03 19.36
CA THR A 47 -14.03 -42.42 19.60
C THR A 47 -14.69 -42.73 18.26
N HIS A 48 -14.97 -44.00 18.00
CA HIS A 48 -15.74 -44.43 16.84
C HIS A 48 -17.24 -44.36 17.15
N LEU A 49 -17.99 -43.65 16.30
CA LEU A 49 -19.44 -43.64 16.30
C LEU A 49 -19.94 -44.35 15.05
N HIS A 50 -20.97 -45.18 15.19
CA HIS A 50 -21.63 -45.87 14.09
C HIS A 50 -23.14 -45.60 14.16
N PHE A 51 -23.72 -45.15 13.06
CA PHE A 51 -25.15 -44.80 12.96
C PHE A 51 -25.59 -44.75 11.50
N PHE A 52 -26.90 -44.72 11.26
CA PHE A 52 -27.51 -44.76 9.94
C PHE A 52 -28.34 -43.49 9.68
N PHE A 53 -28.18 -42.92 8.49
CA PHE A 53 -29.05 -41.86 7.99
C PHE A 53 -30.15 -42.52 7.16
N HIS A 54 -31.38 -42.04 7.34
CA HIS A 54 -32.57 -42.48 6.62
C HIS A 54 -33.20 -41.25 5.95
N GLU A 55 -32.90 -41.08 4.67
CA GLU A 55 -33.34 -39.98 3.80
C GLU A 55 -34.53 -40.46 2.95
N ASN A 56 -35.66 -39.75 3.01
CA ASN A 56 -36.89 -40.11 2.31
C ASN A 56 -37.21 -39.07 1.23
N PHE A 57 -37.20 -39.50 -0.03
CA PHE A 57 -37.48 -38.67 -1.21
C PHE A 57 -38.98 -38.58 -1.57
N SER A 58 -39.89 -39.15 -0.77
CA SER A 58 -41.33 -39.10 -1.06
C SER A 58 -41.84 -37.66 -1.15
N ALA A 59 -42.52 -37.30 -2.23
CA ALA A 59 -43.09 -35.95 -2.46
C ALA A 59 -44.31 -35.60 -1.56
N GLY A 60 -44.61 -36.43 -0.57
CA GLY A 60 -45.66 -36.19 0.43
C GLY A 60 -45.13 -35.52 1.71
N PRO A 61 -45.98 -35.31 2.73
CA PRO A 61 -45.62 -34.62 3.98
C PRO A 61 -44.55 -35.34 4.83
N ASN A 62 -44.13 -36.55 4.45
CA ASN A 62 -43.12 -37.35 5.13
C ASN A 62 -41.73 -37.29 4.46
N GLY A 63 -41.55 -36.54 3.37
CA GLY A 63 -40.25 -36.35 2.72
C GLY A 63 -39.29 -35.56 3.61
N THR A 64 -38.02 -35.98 3.67
CA THR A 64 -36.97 -35.33 4.49
C THR A 64 -36.05 -34.41 3.71
N THR A 65 -36.03 -34.56 2.37
CA THR A 65 -35.20 -33.77 1.45
C THR A 65 -36.07 -32.92 0.53
N ALA A 66 -35.77 -31.62 0.47
CA ALA A 66 -36.50 -30.64 -0.35
C ALA A 66 -35.56 -29.89 -1.28
N VAL A 67 -35.85 -29.92 -2.60
CA VAL A 67 -35.12 -29.12 -3.60
C VAL A 67 -35.56 -27.66 -3.50
N VAL A 68 -34.65 -26.79 -3.03
CA VAL A 68 -34.87 -25.34 -2.89
C VAL A 68 -34.54 -24.61 -4.20
N LEU A 69 -33.52 -25.08 -4.92
CA LEU A 69 -33.19 -24.64 -6.27
C LEU A 69 -32.99 -25.87 -7.17
N PRO A 70 -33.69 -25.99 -8.32
CA PRO A 70 -33.40 -27.03 -9.30
C PRO A 70 -32.03 -26.80 -9.97
N PRO A 71 -31.50 -27.76 -10.73
CA PRO A 71 -30.26 -27.57 -11.48
C PRO A 71 -30.33 -26.36 -12.41
N ALA A 72 -29.20 -25.67 -12.57
CA ALA A 72 -29.10 -24.46 -13.40
C ALA A 72 -29.00 -24.77 -14.92
N ARG A 73 -29.15 -26.03 -15.31
CA ARG A 73 -28.94 -26.56 -16.66
C ARG A 73 -29.94 -27.68 -16.94
N SER A 74 -30.42 -27.78 -18.18
CA SER A 74 -31.37 -28.81 -18.64
C SER A 74 -30.70 -30.05 -19.27
N ASP A 75 -29.38 -30.18 -19.12
CA ASP A 75 -28.55 -31.26 -19.72
C ASP A 75 -28.38 -32.48 -18.80
N GLY A 76 -29.26 -32.64 -17.81
CA GLY A 76 -29.19 -33.72 -16.82
C GLY A 76 -28.11 -33.55 -15.74
N SER A 77 -27.31 -32.47 -15.80
CA SER A 77 -26.36 -32.14 -14.74
C SER A 77 -27.07 -31.78 -13.44
N SER A 78 -26.51 -32.15 -12.29
CA SER A 78 -26.94 -31.63 -10.99
C SER A 78 -26.44 -30.20 -10.72
N PHE A 79 -25.57 -29.65 -11.56
CA PHE A 79 -24.87 -28.38 -11.32
C PHE A 79 -25.81 -27.20 -11.05
N GLY A 80 -25.56 -26.47 -9.96
CA GLY A 80 -26.34 -25.32 -9.51
C GLY A 80 -27.57 -25.66 -8.66
N SER A 81 -27.93 -26.94 -8.52
CA SER A 81 -29.01 -27.35 -7.62
C SER A 81 -28.65 -27.15 -6.14
N VAL A 82 -29.66 -26.86 -5.32
CA VAL A 82 -29.55 -26.74 -3.86
C VAL A 82 -30.73 -27.46 -3.22
N GLY A 83 -30.44 -28.48 -2.42
CA GLY A 83 -31.38 -29.19 -1.56
C GLY A 83 -31.14 -28.86 -0.08
N MET A 84 -32.22 -28.75 0.69
CA MET A 84 -32.22 -28.80 2.15
C MET A 84 -32.53 -30.22 2.61
N VAL A 85 -31.88 -30.67 3.68
CA VAL A 85 -32.17 -31.97 4.31
C VAL A 85 -32.46 -31.82 5.81
N ASP A 86 -33.41 -32.61 6.29
CA ASP A 86 -33.70 -32.88 7.70
C ASP A 86 -34.03 -34.38 7.84
N ASP A 87 -33.00 -35.24 7.75
CA ASP A 87 -33.15 -36.71 7.70
C ASP A 87 -33.25 -37.34 9.09
N MET A 88 -33.64 -38.62 9.15
CA MET A 88 -33.69 -39.38 10.40
C MET A 88 -32.32 -40.00 10.71
N LEU A 89 -31.81 -39.78 11.92
CA LEU A 89 -30.59 -40.43 12.43
C LEU A 89 -30.98 -41.60 13.34
N LYS A 90 -30.58 -42.83 12.98
CA LYS A 90 -31.02 -44.08 13.64
C LYS A 90 -29.85 -44.97 14.05
N GLU A 91 -30.10 -45.83 15.05
CA GLU A 91 -29.13 -46.85 15.52
C GLU A 91 -28.94 -48.01 14.53
N GLY A 92 -29.91 -48.28 13.64
CA GLY A 92 -29.86 -49.41 12.69
C GLY A 92 -30.24 -49.04 11.26
N ALA A 93 -29.91 -49.95 10.33
CA ALA A 93 -30.36 -49.87 8.93
C ALA A 93 -31.85 -50.20 8.77
N ASP A 94 -32.48 -50.84 9.76
CA ASP A 94 -33.93 -51.08 9.75
C ASP A 94 -34.69 -49.75 9.95
N PRO A 95 -35.68 -49.38 9.10
CA PRO A 95 -36.47 -48.16 9.26
C PRO A 95 -37.26 -48.09 10.57
N SER A 96 -37.57 -49.22 11.22
CA SER A 96 -38.21 -49.29 12.54
C SER A 96 -37.24 -49.04 13.70
N SER A 97 -35.91 -49.08 13.46
CA SER A 97 -34.89 -48.93 14.50
C SER A 97 -34.93 -47.56 15.21
N ARG A 98 -34.40 -47.52 16.44
CA ARG A 98 -34.47 -46.36 17.33
C ARG A 98 -33.93 -45.09 16.67
N LEU A 99 -34.73 -44.04 16.69
CA LEU A 99 -34.34 -42.68 16.32
C LEU A 99 -33.49 -42.07 17.44
N ILE A 100 -32.27 -41.62 17.10
CA ILE A 100 -31.32 -40.98 18.03
C ILE A 100 -31.04 -39.51 17.69
N GLY A 101 -31.54 -39.01 16.57
CA GLY A 101 -31.31 -37.64 16.15
C GLY A 101 -31.92 -37.26 14.80
N ARG A 102 -31.46 -36.12 14.28
CA ARG A 102 -31.75 -35.61 12.93
C ARG A 102 -30.44 -35.32 12.20
N VAL A 103 -30.49 -35.25 10.87
CA VAL A 103 -29.37 -34.78 10.04
C VAL A 103 -29.82 -33.54 9.29
N GLN A 104 -29.28 -32.39 9.67
CA GLN A 104 -29.77 -31.08 9.22
C GLN A 104 -28.70 -30.35 8.43
N GLY A 105 -29.01 -29.96 7.20
CA GLY A 105 -27.99 -29.40 6.33
C GLY A 105 -28.40 -29.04 4.92
N LEU A 106 -27.36 -28.81 4.11
CA LEU A 106 -27.44 -28.44 2.70
C LEU A 106 -26.69 -29.45 1.83
N ILE A 107 -27.29 -29.75 0.67
CA ILE A 107 -26.71 -30.53 -0.42
C ILE A 107 -26.69 -29.63 -1.66
N VAL A 108 -25.54 -29.49 -2.32
CA VAL A 108 -25.36 -28.58 -3.46
C VAL A 108 -24.71 -29.32 -4.62
N GLY A 109 -25.32 -29.26 -5.81
CA GLY A 109 -24.71 -29.74 -7.04
C GLY A 109 -23.58 -28.81 -7.48
N ALA A 110 -22.36 -29.10 -7.03
CA ALA A 110 -21.20 -28.20 -7.20
C ALA A 110 -20.24 -28.65 -8.32
N SER A 111 -20.38 -29.87 -8.83
CA SER A 111 -19.52 -30.41 -9.88
C SER A 111 -20.14 -30.27 -11.28
N LEU A 112 -19.29 -30.03 -12.28
CA LEU A 112 -19.67 -29.92 -13.68
C LEU A 112 -19.53 -31.23 -14.49
N SER A 113 -18.85 -32.26 -13.93
CA SER A 113 -18.34 -33.38 -14.73
C SER A 113 -18.60 -34.80 -14.18
N ASP A 114 -18.71 -34.97 -12.87
CA ASP A 114 -18.83 -36.29 -12.20
C ASP A 114 -20.06 -36.43 -11.30
N GLY A 115 -21.02 -35.49 -11.43
CA GLY A 115 -22.25 -35.46 -10.62
C GLY A 115 -22.06 -35.17 -9.12
N ALA A 116 -20.82 -34.97 -8.65
CA ALA A 116 -20.51 -34.87 -7.23
C ALA A 116 -21.20 -33.69 -6.53
N LEU A 117 -21.73 -33.98 -5.35
CA LEU A 117 -22.44 -33.05 -4.48
C LEU A 117 -21.46 -32.49 -3.44
N THR A 118 -21.63 -31.23 -3.06
CA THR A 118 -21.01 -30.66 -1.86
C THR A 118 -22.05 -30.68 -0.75
N THR A 119 -21.70 -31.26 0.40
CA THR A 119 -22.61 -31.44 1.53
C THR A 119 -22.10 -30.71 2.77
N MET A 120 -23.00 -30.07 3.51
CA MET A 120 -22.74 -29.47 4.82
C MET A 120 -23.82 -29.95 5.78
N LEU A 121 -23.49 -30.90 6.67
CA LEU A 121 -24.46 -31.64 7.47
C LEU A 121 -24.13 -31.56 8.97
N ASN A 122 -25.15 -31.31 9.79
CA ASN A 122 -25.08 -31.41 11.24
C ASN A 122 -25.87 -32.64 11.70
N MET A 123 -25.19 -33.60 12.33
CA MET A 123 -25.84 -34.70 13.04
C MET A 123 -26.27 -34.17 14.40
N VAL A 124 -27.58 -33.98 14.61
CA VAL A 124 -28.18 -33.40 15.82
C VAL A 124 -28.73 -34.52 16.69
N PHE A 125 -28.04 -34.85 17.78
CA PHE A 125 -28.41 -35.96 18.66
C PHE A 125 -29.50 -35.54 19.65
N THR A 126 -30.66 -36.21 19.60
CA THR A 126 -31.85 -35.93 20.43
C THR A 126 -32.11 -37.01 21.49
N ASP A 127 -31.44 -38.15 21.38
CA ASP A 127 -31.48 -39.24 22.36
C ASP A 127 -30.09 -39.88 22.56
N GLY A 128 -29.99 -40.81 23.52
CA GLY A 128 -28.77 -41.55 23.82
C GLY A 128 -27.69 -40.71 24.55
N PRO A 129 -26.44 -41.22 24.65
CA PRO A 129 -25.38 -40.61 25.46
C PRO A 129 -24.87 -39.27 24.92
N TYR A 130 -25.30 -38.85 23.72
CA TYR A 130 -24.88 -37.62 23.06
C TYR A 130 -26.00 -36.57 22.95
N LYS A 131 -27.18 -36.84 23.53
CA LYS A 131 -28.35 -35.94 23.55
C LYS A 131 -28.00 -34.48 23.83
N GLY A 132 -28.48 -33.58 22.97
CA GLY A 132 -28.19 -32.14 23.05
C GLY A 132 -26.82 -31.72 22.47
N SER A 133 -26.10 -32.65 21.83
CA SER A 133 -24.84 -32.39 21.12
C SER A 133 -25.05 -32.45 19.60
N THR A 134 -24.18 -31.78 18.85
CA THR A 134 -24.16 -31.86 17.38
C THR A 134 -22.77 -32.21 16.87
N LEU A 135 -22.67 -32.99 15.80
CA LEU A 135 -21.41 -33.25 15.07
C LEU A 135 -21.53 -32.65 13.67
N ALA A 136 -20.58 -31.80 13.28
CA ALA A 136 -20.62 -31.06 12.01
C ALA A 136 -19.62 -31.63 11.01
N VAL A 137 -20.09 -31.96 9.81
CA VAL A 137 -19.27 -32.48 8.70
C VAL A 137 -19.49 -31.65 7.43
N PHE A 138 -18.43 -31.50 6.64
CA PHE A 138 -18.48 -30.77 5.37
C PHE A 138 -17.58 -31.44 4.32
N GLY A 139 -18.07 -31.59 3.10
CA GLY A 139 -17.22 -32.02 1.98
C GLY A 139 -17.97 -32.63 0.79
N ARG A 140 -17.18 -33.11 -0.18
CA ARG A 140 -17.64 -33.74 -1.41
C ARG A 140 -18.31 -35.09 -1.11
N ALA A 141 -19.37 -35.41 -1.83
CA ALA A 141 -20.06 -36.69 -1.82
C ALA A 141 -20.31 -37.15 -3.26
N VAL A 142 -19.98 -38.41 -3.55
CA VAL A 142 -20.30 -39.09 -4.81
C VAL A 142 -21.13 -40.29 -4.44
N LEU A 143 -22.36 -40.37 -4.96
CA LEU A 143 -23.24 -41.51 -4.68
C LEU A 143 -22.71 -42.75 -5.42
N GLY A 144 -22.72 -43.90 -4.74
CA GLY A 144 -22.18 -45.16 -5.26
C GLY A 144 -20.73 -45.48 -4.86
N THR A 145 -20.01 -44.56 -4.21
CA THR A 145 -18.68 -44.83 -3.62
C THR A 145 -18.70 -44.69 -2.09
N VAL A 146 -17.57 -44.97 -1.43
CA VAL A 146 -17.38 -44.59 -0.03
C VAL A 146 -17.06 -43.10 0.04
N ILE A 147 -17.90 -42.36 0.74
CA ILE A 147 -17.83 -40.91 0.90
C ILE A 147 -17.07 -40.59 2.19
N GLU A 148 -15.86 -40.04 2.06
CA GLU A 148 -15.10 -39.48 3.18
C GLU A 148 -15.37 -37.97 3.32
N ARG A 149 -15.69 -37.51 4.54
CA ARG A 149 -15.83 -36.08 4.88
C ARG A 149 -15.18 -35.74 6.22
N PRO A 150 -14.39 -34.66 6.32
CA PRO A 150 -13.81 -34.21 7.59
C PRO A 150 -14.90 -33.77 8.59
N VAL A 151 -14.64 -34.07 9.87
CA VAL A 151 -15.35 -33.47 11.01
C VAL A 151 -14.79 -32.06 11.21
N ILE A 152 -15.60 -31.05 10.89
CA ILE A 152 -15.23 -29.63 11.00
C ILE A 152 -15.51 -29.04 12.39
N GLY A 153 -16.26 -29.75 13.24
CA GLY A 153 -16.51 -29.37 14.63
C GLY A 153 -17.73 -30.03 15.23
N GLY A 154 -18.30 -29.40 16.25
CA GLY A 154 -19.50 -29.85 16.93
C GLY A 154 -19.82 -29.04 18.19
N THR A 155 -20.98 -29.33 18.79
CA THR A 155 -21.46 -28.74 20.05
C THR A 155 -21.64 -29.81 21.13
N GLY A 156 -22.00 -29.42 22.36
CA GLY A 156 -22.18 -30.34 23.47
C GLY A 156 -20.90 -31.12 23.77
N VAL A 157 -20.97 -32.47 23.74
CA VAL A 157 -19.79 -33.33 23.92
C VAL A 157 -18.78 -33.22 22.77
N PHE A 158 -19.23 -32.86 21.56
CA PHE A 158 -18.42 -32.78 20.34
C PHE A 158 -17.74 -31.41 20.13
N ARG A 159 -17.75 -30.55 21.15
CA ARG A 159 -16.96 -29.31 21.14
C ARG A 159 -15.47 -29.63 20.85
N MET A 160 -14.88 -28.90 19.91
CA MET A 160 -13.52 -29.13 19.37
C MET A 160 -13.29 -30.53 18.75
N ALA A 161 -14.32 -31.27 18.36
CA ALA A 161 -14.16 -32.52 17.63
C ALA A 161 -13.39 -32.30 16.32
N ARG A 162 -12.46 -33.22 16.02
CA ARG A 162 -11.70 -33.32 14.77
C ARG A 162 -11.55 -34.80 14.40
N GLY A 163 -11.39 -35.05 13.11
CA GLY A 163 -11.29 -36.39 12.54
C GLY A 163 -12.05 -36.44 11.21
N TYR A 164 -12.55 -37.62 10.86
CA TYR A 164 -13.22 -37.87 9.59
C TYR A 164 -14.46 -38.75 9.78
N THR A 165 -15.30 -38.77 8.75
CA THR A 165 -16.45 -39.66 8.63
C THR A 165 -16.35 -40.43 7.32
N LEU A 166 -16.49 -41.75 7.38
CA LEU A 166 -16.66 -42.61 6.21
C LEU A 166 -18.13 -42.99 6.13
N SER A 167 -18.70 -42.92 4.93
CA SER A 167 -20.13 -43.18 4.73
C SER A 167 -20.39 -43.89 3.41
N LYS A 168 -21.37 -44.81 3.38
CA LYS A 168 -21.67 -45.64 2.19
C LYS A 168 -23.17 -45.91 2.08
N MET A 169 -23.64 -46.12 0.85
CA MET A 169 -25.04 -46.46 0.57
C MET A 169 -25.34 -47.92 0.91
N ILE A 170 -26.48 -48.15 1.57
CA ILE A 170 -27.08 -49.47 1.80
C ILE A 170 -28.33 -49.61 0.92
N LYS A 171 -28.58 -50.81 0.41
CA LYS A 171 -29.80 -51.10 -0.36
C LYS A 171 -31.01 -51.14 0.57
N SER A 172 -31.95 -50.23 0.37
CA SER A 172 -33.30 -50.28 0.91
C SER A 172 -34.20 -51.19 0.07
N THR A 173 -35.28 -51.71 0.66
CA THR A 173 -36.40 -52.35 -0.06
C THR A 173 -37.51 -51.38 -0.43
N ASP A 174 -37.56 -50.19 0.19
CA ASP A 174 -38.43 -49.07 -0.23
C ASP A 174 -37.66 -48.18 -1.21
N PRO A 175 -38.14 -47.98 -2.46
CA PRO A 175 -37.46 -47.16 -3.46
C PRO A 175 -37.42 -45.66 -3.14
N ASN A 176 -38.22 -45.18 -2.18
CA ASN A 176 -38.22 -43.78 -1.74
C ASN A 176 -37.20 -43.52 -0.62
N LEU A 177 -36.72 -44.57 0.06
CA LEU A 177 -35.87 -44.47 1.24
C LEU A 177 -34.42 -44.79 0.89
N LEU A 178 -33.54 -43.81 1.04
CA LEU A 178 -32.09 -43.96 0.96
C LEU A 178 -31.52 -44.15 2.36
N ILE A 179 -30.73 -45.21 2.53
CA ILE A 179 -30.06 -45.54 3.79
C ILE A 179 -28.55 -45.39 3.59
N LEU A 180 -27.92 -44.55 4.42
CA LEU A 180 -26.47 -44.37 4.43
C LEU A 180 -25.92 -44.81 5.79
N GLU A 181 -24.99 -45.75 5.80
CA GLU A 181 -24.19 -46.08 6.98
C GLU A 181 -23.11 -45.00 7.17
N TYR A 182 -22.89 -44.56 8.40
CA TYR A 182 -21.84 -43.61 8.76
C TYR A 182 -20.98 -44.15 9.90
N ASN A 183 -19.67 -44.10 9.70
CA ASN A 183 -18.64 -44.36 10.70
C ASN A 183 -17.84 -43.08 10.93
N ALA A 184 -18.00 -42.46 12.10
CA ALA A 184 -17.32 -41.21 12.46
C ALA A 184 -16.20 -41.48 13.47
N GLY A 185 -14.96 -41.15 13.11
CA GLY A 185 -13.80 -41.23 14.00
C GLY A 185 -13.47 -39.87 14.59
N ARG A 186 -13.58 -39.71 15.91
CA ARG A 186 -13.21 -38.48 16.63
C ARG A 186 -11.94 -38.67 17.44
N GLY A 187 -10.91 -37.89 17.16
CA GLY A 187 -9.74 -37.79 18.03
C GLY A 187 -10.03 -36.97 19.30
N HIS A 188 -9.66 -37.50 20.46
CA HIS A 188 -9.69 -36.74 21.72
C HIS A 188 -8.50 -35.78 21.82
N GLY A 189 -8.78 -34.47 21.99
CA GLY A 189 -7.77 -33.50 22.42
C GLY A 189 -7.40 -33.74 23.88
N GLY A 190 -6.21 -34.31 24.13
CA GLY A 190 -5.79 -34.78 25.45
C GLY A 190 -5.67 -33.67 26.51
N GLY A 191 -6.74 -33.46 27.30
CA GLY A 191 -6.73 -32.56 28.44
C GLY A 191 -5.97 -33.17 29.62
N ARG A 192 -4.78 -32.65 29.93
CA ARG A 192 -4.04 -33.01 31.15
C ARG A 192 -4.87 -32.66 32.40
N ARG A 193 -5.15 -33.67 33.24
CA ARG A 193 -5.64 -33.45 34.61
C ARG A 193 -4.58 -32.69 35.42
N SER A 194 -4.98 -31.63 36.11
CA SER A 194 -4.11 -30.90 37.03
C SER A 194 -3.80 -31.75 38.26
N PRO A 195 -2.53 -31.87 38.70
CA PRO A 195 -2.21 -32.43 40.01
C PRO A 195 -2.72 -31.51 41.13
N GLY A 196 -3.32 -32.08 42.17
CA GLY A 196 -3.75 -31.34 43.36
C GLY A 196 -2.55 -30.88 44.21
N ARG A 197 -2.78 -29.89 45.08
CA ARG A 197 -1.79 -29.46 46.08
C ARG A 197 -1.60 -30.55 47.15
N GLY A 198 -0.46 -31.24 47.12
CA GLY A 198 0.07 -31.95 48.29
C GLY A 198 0.94 -31.02 49.13
N ALA A 199 0.83 -31.10 50.46
CA ALA A 199 1.66 -30.35 51.39
C ALA A 199 2.67 -31.27 52.11
N THR A 200 3.32 -30.74 53.16
CA THR A 200 4.09 -31.46 54.21
C THR A 200 5.40 -32.16 53.82
N THR A 201 6.50 -31.46 54.12
CA THR A 201 7.64 -31.92 54.94
C THR A 201 8.43 -33.20 54.60
N GLY A 202 9.74 -32.99 54.34
CA GLY A 202 10.78 -33.56 55.21
C GLY A 202 11.41 -34.90 54.81
N GLY A 203 12.75 -34.96 54.85
CA GLY A 203 13.53 -36.19 54.66
C GLY A 203 14.92 -35.89 54.11
N ALA A 204 15.98 -36.29 54.81
CA ALA A 204 17.37 -36.04 54.42
C ALA A 204 18.15 -37.33 54.13
N GLY A 205 19.05 -37.29 53.15
CA GLY A 205 20.00 -38.35 52.80
C GLY A 205 20.81 -37.92 51.57
N ALA A 206 22.06 -37.43 51.64
CA ALA A 206 23.31 -37.98 52.17
C ALA A 206 24.14 -38.71 51.08
N GLY A 207 25.28 -38.09 50.70
CA GLY A 207 26.20 -38.54 49.63
C GLY A 207 26.92 -37.32 49.00
N ARG A 208 28.12 -36.85 49.41
CA ARG A 208 29.48 -37.44 49.30
C ARG A 208 29.78 -37.95 47.88
N ARG A 209 30.82 -37.53 47.12
CA ARG A 209 31.98 -36.57 47.26
C ARG A 209 32.30 -36.01 45.84
N GLY A 210 33.10 -34.97 45.56
CA GLY A 210 33.80 -33.97 46.40
C GLY A 210 35.20 -33.59 45.85
N ARG A 211 35.59 -32.30 45.94
CA ARG A 211 36.89 -31.66 45.51
C ARG A 211 37.12 -31.62 43.98
N GLY A 212 37.86 -30.66 43.39
CA GLY A 212 38.53 -29.42 43.85
C GLY A 212 39.30 -28.80 42.66
N GLY A 213 39.79 -27.55 42.65
CA GLY A 213 39.75 -26.45 43.64
C GLY A 213 40.20 -25.10 43.02
N ALA A 214 40.31 -24.04 43.83
CA ALA A 214 40.91 -22.73 43.48
C ALA A 214 42.37 -22.65 44.03
N PRO A 215 43.14 -21.52 44.13
CA PRO A 215 42.82 -20.06 44.09
C PRO A 215 43.45 -19.35 42.85
N GLY A 216 43.55 -18.01 42.66
CA GLY A 216 43.22 -16.77 43.41
C GLY A 216 43.71 -15.55 42.58
N ALA A 217 43.59 -14.28 42.95
CA ALA A 217 43.00 -13.63 44.14
C ALA A 217 42.66 -12.13 43.85
N GLY A 218 41.84 -11.49 44.71
CA GLY A 218 41.60 -10.04 44.78
C GLY A 218 40.58 -9.47 43.75
N GLY A 219 39.64 -8.58 44.07
CA GLY A 219 39.33 -7.84 45.32
C GLY A 219 39.46 -6.32 45.12
N GLY A 220 38.43 -5.48 45.36
CA GLY A 220 37.04 -5.74 45.73
C GLY A 220 36.23 -4.44 45.93
N ALA A 221 34.97 -4.57 46.38
CA ALA A 221 34.05 -3.50 46.84
C ALA A 221 33.61 -2.38 45.86
N GLY A 222 32.29 -2.12 45.82
CA GLY A 222 31.68 -1.01 45.07
C GLY A 222 30.25 -1.32 44.63
N ALA A 223 29.24 -0.81 45.35
CA ALA A 223 27.84 -1.25 45.20
C ALA A 223 26.89 -0.12 44.77
N ARG A 224 25.89 -0.46 43.93
CA ARG A 224 24.44 -0.27 44.19
C ARG A 224 23.58 -0.85 43.05
N ARG A 225 22.28 -1.03 43.33
CA ARG A 225 21.26 -1.50 42.37
C ARG A 225 20.41 -0.33 41.86
N ALA A 226 20.02 -0.37 40.60
CA ALA A 226 18.76 0.19 40.08
C ALA A 226 18.27 -0.79 39.01
N ALA A 227 17.18 -1.55 39.21
CA ALA A 227 15.78 -1.12 39.36
C ALA A 227 15.20 -0.64 38.01
N THR A 228 14.64 -1.61 37.27
CA THR A 228 13.88 -1.41 36.03
C THR A 228 12.60 -0.61 36.27
N TRP A 229 12.27 0.30 35.37
CA TRP A 229 10.94 0.91 35.27
C TRP A 229 10.33 0.66 33.89
N ALA A 230 9.09 0.16 33.89
CA ALA A 230 8.29 -0.02 32.70
C ALA A 230 6.82 0.21 33.08
N GLU A 231 6.23 1.31 32.60
CA GLU A 231 4.80 1.59 32.71
C GLU A 231 4.26 2.09 31.38
N GLY A 232 3.11 1.54 30.97
CA GLY A 232 2.25 2.10 29.93
C GLY A 232 0.98 2.63 30.58
N TRP A 233 0.43 3.73 30.05
CA TRP A 233 -0.68 4.45 30.69
C TRP A 233 -1.91 4.58 29.78
N TRP A 234 -3.08 4.32 30.38
CA TRP A 234 -4.41 4.52 29.80
C TRP A 234 -5.20 5.46 30.75
N PRO A 235 -5.85 6.54 30.27
CA PRO A 235 -6.41 7.56 31.15
C PRO A 235 -7.81 7.22 31.68
N GLY A 236 -8.07 7.44 32.98
CA GLY A 236 -9.38 7.16 33.57
C GLY A 236 -9.66 7.79 34.95
N ARG A 237 -10.29 8.97 34.94
CA ARG A 237 -11.30 9.48 35.91
C ARG A 237 -10.86 10.00 37.33
N TRP A 238 -10.91 11.34 37.44
CA TRP A 238 -11.45 12.18 38.54
C TRP A 238 -10.68 12.40 39.88
N GLU A 239 -11.10 13.49 40.55
CA GLU A 239 -10.75 14.01 41.89
C GLU A 239 -9.37 14.68 42.07
N ALA A 240 -9.19 15.68 42.95
CA ALA A 240 -10.12 16.65 43.57
C ALA A 240 -9.31 17.88 44.11
N ALA A 241 -9.97 18.83 44.77
CA ALA A 241 -9.42 20.14 45.14
C ALA A 241 -8.24 20.12 46.15
N GLY A 242 -7.29 21.04 45.95
CA GLY A 242 -6.25 21.43 46.92
C GLY A 242 -5.14 22.25 46.23
N GLY A 243 -4.67 23.40 46.73
CA GLY A 243 -5.06 24.10 47.97
C GLY A 243 -3.84 24.63 48.74
N GLY A 244 -2.98 25.43 48.12
CA GLY A 244 -1.76 25.95 48.77
C GLY A 244 -1.27 27.27 48.18
N ARG A 245 -0.87 28.21 49.05
CA ARG A 245 -0.25 29.50 48.71
C ARG A 245 1.18 29.55 49.24
N GLY A 246 2.01 30.41 48.64
CA GLY A 246 3.31 30.85 49.18
C GLY A 246 4.53 30.21 48.49
N GLY A 247 5.63 30.92 48.19
CA GLY A 247 5.81 32.37 48.13
C GLY A 247 7.07 32.91 48.83
N GLY A 248 7.91 33.61 48.08
CA GLY A 248 8.91 34.56 48.59
C GLY A 248 10.35 34.04 48.79
N GLY A 249 11.32 34.79 48.25
CA GLY A 249 12.77 34.68 48.57
C GLY A 249 13.53 33.56 47.83
N GLY A 250 14.82 33.74 47.50
CA GLY A 250 15.67 34.94 47.61
C GLY A 250 17.16 34.61 47.47
N ALA A 251 17.97 35.54 46.92
CA ALA A 251 19.37 35.38 46.48
C ALA A 251 19.55 34.42 45.27
N GLY A 252 20.54 34.58 44.37
CA GLY A 252 21.76 35.39 44.39
C GLY A 252 22.98 34.48 44.61
N TRP A 253 24.04 34.46 43.79
CA TRP A 253 24.81 35.60 43.25
C TRP A 253 25.56 35.25 41.94
N ALA A 254 25.95 36.31 41.19
CA ALA A 254 27.11 36.42 40.27
C ALA A 254 27.21 35.50 39.01
N ARG A 255 27.78 35.94 37.87
CA ARG A 255 28.17 37.29 37.37
C ARG A 255 28.27 37.28 35.82
N GLU A 256 28.07 38.46 35.22
CA GLU A 256 28.62 39.08 33.97
C GLU A 256 29.17 38.20 32.80
N ALA A 257 29.10 38.59 31.52
CA ALA A 257 28.76 39.85 30.82
C ALA A 257 27.91 39.53 29.55
N ALA A 258 27.01 40.34 28.98
CA ALA A 258 27.04 41.77 28.57
C ALA A 258 28.07 42.04 27.43
N VAL A 259 27.82 42.86 26.39
CA VAL A 259 26.63 43.58 25.84
C VAL A 259 26.95 43.90 24.34
N GLY A 260 26.08 44.28 23.40
CA GLY A 260 24.63 44.55 23.29
C GLY A 260 24.33 44.91 21.80
N ALA A 261 23.21 44.53 21.18
CA ALA A 261 21.86 45.12 21.30
C ALA A 261 21.77 46.62 20.91
N VAL A 262 21.46 46.91 19.63
CA VAL A 262 20.83 48.17 19.18
C VAL A 262 19.75 47.85 18.14
N GLN A 263 18.69 48.67 18.12
CA GLN A 263 17.44 48.50 17.38
C GLN A 263 17.01 49.88 16.86
N TRP A 264 16.50 50.02 15.63
CA TRP A 264 15.55 51.08 15.24
C TRP A 264 14.89 50.82 13.86
N ALA A 265 14.05 51.75 13.38
CA ALA A 265 12.90 51.40 12.52
C ALA A 265 12.69 52.30 11.27
N ARG A 266 11.89 51.78 10.33
CA ARG A 266 11.09 52.47 9.28
C ARG A 266 11.79 53.47 8.34
N THR A 267 11.73 53.21 7.02
CA THR A 267 10.93 53.95 5.99
C THR A 267 11.48 53.70 4.56
N GLY A 268 10.72 54.07 3.52
CA GLY A 268 11.31 54.52 2.25
C GLY A 268 11.53 53.50 1.11
N LYS A 269 10.54 53.41 0.20
CA LYS A 269 10.73 53.22 -1.25
C LYS A 269 10.42 54.57 -1.94
N PRO A 270 10.72 54.79 -3.24
CA PRO A 270 11.77 54.21 -4.11
C PRO A 270 12.51 55.29 -4.96
N ARG A 271 13.58 54.92 -5.69
CA ARG A 271 13.73 55.21 -7.15
C ARG A 271 14.97 54.57 -7.79
N CYS A 272 14.98 54.57 -9.12
CA CYS A 272 16.02 54.00 -9.98
C CYS A 272 17.11 55.04 -10.33
N GLN A 273 18.33 54.57 -10.67
CA GLN A 273 19.06 55.07 -11.84
C GLN A 273 20.09 54.05 -12.36
N ARG A 274 20.70 54.35 -13.52
CA ARG A 274 21.42 53.39 -14.40
C ARG A 274 22.60 54.06 -15.10
N LEU A 275 23.83 53.64 -14.79
CA LEU A 275 25.08 53.75 -15.57
C LEU A 275 26.01 52.58 -15.09
N LEU A 276 26.79 51.86 -15.91
CA LEU A 276 27.92 52.25 -16.79
C LEU A 276 29.10 52.87 -16.01
N ARG A 277 30.38 52.56 -16.25
CA ARG A 277 31.09 51.46 -16.97
C ARG A 277 32.61 51.63 -16.67
N LEU A 278 33.48 50.70 -17.10
CA LEU A 278 34.97 50.79 -17.07
C LEU A 278 35.56 50.70 -15.63
N GLU A 279 36.78 50.25 -15.34
CA GLU A 279 37.84 49.51 -16.06
C GLU A 279 38.68 48.71 -14.98
N THR A 280 39.87 48.11 -15.13
CA THR A 280 40.97 48.16 -16.12
C THR A 280 41.72 46.81 -16.22
N THR A 281 42.52 46.62 -17.27
CA THR A 281 43.58 45.59 -17.44
C THR A 281 44.95 46.07 -16.89
N PRO A 282 46.15 45.44 -17.10
CA PRO A 282 46.54 44.10 -17.64
C PRO A 282 47.66 43.37 -16.83
N SER A 283 48.17 42.20 -17.29
CA SER A 283 49.59 42.05 -17.77
C SER A 283 50.25 40.65 -17.72
N LYS A 284 50.35 39.97 -18.89
CA LYS A 284 51.50 39.16 -19.42
C LYS A 284 51.89 37.85 -18.66
N ARG A 285 52.58 36.84 -19.25
CA ARG A 285 53.52 36.84 -20.40
C ARG A 285 53.64 35.45 -21.11
N GLN A 286 53.57 35.45 -22.45
CA GLN A 286 54.31 34.71 -23.53
C GLN A 286 54.95 33.31 -23.28
N SER A 287 55.24 32.44 -24.27
CA SER A 287 54.83 32.17 -25.70
C SER A 287 55.50 30.82 -26.10
N ARG A 288 55.42 30.17 -27.29
CA ARG A 288 55.04 30.43 -28.71
C ARG A 288 54.27 29.18 -29.25
N GLY A 289 53.88 28.98 -30.52
CA GLY A 289 53.83 29.82 -31.74
C GLY A 289 53.54 28.99 -33.01
N SER A 290 53.14 29.66 -34.12
CA SER A 290 53.14 29.23 -35.55
C SER A 290 52.56 27.85 -35.96
N GLU A 291 51.66 27.68 -36.95
CA GLU A 291 50.81 28.57 -37.79
C GLU A 291 49.88 27.67 -38.69
N LEU A 292 49.17 27.99 -39.80
CA LEU A 292 48.98 29.13 -40.72
C LEU A 292 47.59 28.97 -41.47
N LEU A 293 47.12 30.01 -42.18
CA LEU A 293 46.13 30.03 -43.29
C LEU A 293 44.60 29.76 -43.08
N SER A 294 43.80 30.33 -44.01
CA SER A 294 42.32 30.31 -44.13
C SER A 294 41.89 30.60 -45.59
N PRO A 295 40.62 30.37 -45.99
CA PRO A 295 39.72 31.49 -46.39
C PRO A 295 38.25 31.28 -45.92
N ARG A 296 37.42 32.28 -45.55
CA ARG A 296 36.86 33.51 -46.18
C ARG A 296 35.63 33.32 -47.11
N LEU A 297 34.57 34.11 -46.84
CA LEU A 297 33.30 34.23 -47.59
C LEU A 297 33.41 35.11 -48.86
N VAL A 298 32.49 34.93 -49.82
CA VAL A 298 31.98 35.96 -50.77
C VAL A 298 30.46 35.74 -51.01
N VAL A 299 29.73 36.77 -51.48
CA VAL A 299 28.26 36.84 -51.72
C VAL A 299 27.97 37.28 -53.18
N SER A 300 26.86 36.85 -53.81
CA SER A 300 26.26 37.54 -54.97
C SER A 300 24.78 37.15 -55.24
N ALA A 301 24.07 37.87 -56.12
CA ALA A 301 22.65 37.66 -56.48
C ALA A 301 22.23 38.33 -57.83
N ARG A 302 21.01 38.00 -58.33
CA ARG A 302 20.12 38.66 -59.35
C ARG A 302 19.98 38.03 -60.76
N GLY A 303 18.74 38.08 -61.28
CA GLY A 303 18.36 38.08 -62.72
C GLY A 303 17.93 36.73 -63.33
N GLN A 304 17.00 36.63 -64.30
CA GLN A 304 15.96 37.57 -64.81
C GLN A 304 14.85 36.77 -65.59
N CYS A 305 13.84 37.42 -66.20
CA CYS A 305 12.54 36.79 -66.60
C CYS A 305 12.22 36.75 -68.12
N SER A 306 11.35 35.81 -68.57
CA SER A 306 10.31 35.90 -69.67
C SER A 306 9.92 34.50 -70.23
N ALA A 307 8.87 34.26 -71.07
CA ALA A 307 7.46 34.71 -71.12
C ALA A 307 6.66 33.92 -72.21
N THR A 308 5.31 34.02 -72.25
CA THR A 308 4.34 33.51 -73.28
C THR A 308 4.04 31.99 -73.28
N ALA A 309 2.87 31.41 -73.65
CA ALA A 309 1.55 31.91 -74.14
C ALA A 309 0.34 31.02 -73.66
N SER A 310 -0.90 31.27 -74.13
CA SER A 310 -2.18 30.58 -73.79
C SER A 310 -3.17 30.63 -74.99
N PRO A 311 -4.49 30.24 -74.96
CA PRO A 311 -5.36 29.51 -74.01
C PRO A 311 -6.10 28.29 -74.70
N PRO A 312 -7.22 27.66 -74.20
CA PRO A 312 -8.59 28.22 -74.09
C PRO A 312 -9.45 27.75 -72.85
N PRO A 313 -10.69 28.27 -72.64
CA PRO A 313 -11.60 27.98 -71.49
C PRO A 313 -12.94 27.28 -71.94
N PRO A 314 -14.05 27.16 -71.14
CA PRO A 314 -14.32 27.56 -69.74
C PRO A 314 -15.09 26.58 -68.79
N ALA A 315 -14.86 26.78 -67.49
CA ALA A 315 -15.82 26.76 -66.35
C ALA A 315 -16.80 25.59 -66.03
N ARG A 316 -16.66 25.07 -64.80
CA ARG A 316 -17.65 25.28 -63.70
C ARG A 316 -16.93 25.46 -62.36
N ARG A 317 -17.59 26.08 -61.36
CA ARG A 317 -17.03 26.40 -60.03
C ARG A 317 -17.84 25.77 -58.89
N SER A 318 -17.12 25.23 -57.90
CA SER A 318 -17.48 25.21 -56.48
C SER A 318 -16.17 25.09 -55.71
N GLY A 319 -15.83 26.08 -54.86
CA GLY A 319 -14.50 26.17 -54.26
C GLY A 319 -14.43 25.61 -52.85
N GLU A 320 -13.43 24.78 -52.60
CA GLU A 320 -12.90 24.53 -51.24
C GLU A 320 -11.82 25.58 -50.92
N GLY A 321 -11.59 25.85 -49.64
CA GLY A 321 -10.56 26.81 -49.20
C GLY A 321 -10.25 26.72 -47.70
N ASP A 322 -8.95 26.72 -47.40
CA ASP A 322 -8.27 26.86 -46.10
C ASP A 322 -9.09 26.74 -44.80
N SER A 323 -9.05 25.55 -44.18
CA SER A 323 -9.37 25.36 -42.76
C SER A 323 -8.10 25.26 -41.90
N PHE A 324 -7.34 26.36 -41.81
CA PHE A 324 -6.24 26.48 -40.85
C PHE A 324 -6.76 26.27 -39.42
N LEU A 325 -6.26 25.26 -38.69
CA LEU A 325 -6.65 24.96 -37.31
C LEU A 325 -6.13 26.02 -36.32
N LYS A 326 -6.83 27.15 -36.25
CA LYS A 326 -6.67 28.12 -35.17
C LYS A 326 -7.28 27.56 -33.89
N SER A 327 -6.49 27.50 -32.82
CA SER A 327 -6.96 27.20 -31.47
C SER A 327 -7.94 28.29 -31.02
N GLN A 328 -9.23 27.96 -30.96
CA GLN A 328 -10.26 28.81 -30.35
C GLN A 328 -10.02 28.89 -28.82
N PRO A 329 -10.23 30.05 -28.19
CA PRO A 329 -10.30 30.12 -26.73
C PRO A 329 -11.57 29.39 -26.25
N VAL A 330 -11.40 28.31 -25.47
CA VAL A 330 -12.53 27.52 -24.96
C VAL A 330 -13.36 28.37 -24.00
N VAL A 331 -14.64 28.56 -24.35
CA VAL A 331 -15.60 29.30 -23.52
C VAL A 331 -16.14 28.37 -22.43
N MET A 332 -16.38 28.92 -21.23
CA MET A 332 -16.83 28.23 -20.00
C MET A 332 -18.08 27.32 -20.12
N ALA A 333 -18.78 27.27 -21.26
CA ALA A 333 -20.02 26.54 -21.44
C ALA A 333 -19.85 25.01 -21.50
N ASP A 334 -18.78 24.52 -22.13
CA ASP A 334 -18.65 23.09 -22.49
C ASP A 334 -18.33 22.17 -21.30
N LEU A 335 -17.99 22.72 -20.12
CA LEU A 335 -17.80 21.96 -18.88
C LEU A 335 -19.12 21.53 -18.21
N GLN A 336 -20.29 21.92 -18.73
CA GLN A 336 -21.58 21.63 -18.10
C GLN A 336 -22.43 20.55 -18.78
N VAL A 337 -21.98 19.96 -19.89
CA VAL A 337 -22.70 18.87 -20.58
C VAL A 337 -22.36 17.53 -19.92
N PRO A 338 -23.29 16.84 -19.23
CA PRO A 338 -23.01 15.53 -18.66
C PRO A 338 -22.82 14.52 -19.79
N LEU A 339 -21.77 13.70 -19.70
CA LEU A 339 -21.62 12.54 -20.59
C LEU A 339 -22.75 11.55 -20.29
N VAL A 340 -23.79 11.53 -21.14
CA VAL A 340 -24.96 10.66 -20.99
C VAL A 340 -24.56 9.22 -21.29
N ARG A 341 -24.07 8.53 -20.26
CA ARG A 341 -23.63 7.13 -20.30
C ARG A 341 -24.82 6.19 -20.04
N PRO A 342 -24.90 5.01 -20.69
CA PRO A 342 -25.94 4.02 -20.43
C PRO A 342 -25.82 3.47 -18.99
N LYS A 343 -26.94 2.98 -18.43
CA LYS A 343 -26.95 2.41 -17.08
C LYS A 343 -26.45 0.96 -17.08
N ARG A 344 -25.40 0.70 -16.29
CA ARG A 344 -24.79 -0.61 -16.13
C ARG A 344 -25.73 -1.56 -15.37
N LYS A 345 -25.93 -2.77 -15.89
CA LYS A 345 -26.66 -3.84 -15.16
C LYS A 345 -25.81 -4.34 -13.99
N LYS A 346 -26.37 -4.35 -12.78
CA LYS A 346 -25.73 -4.95 -11.59
C LYS A 346 -25.66 -6.46 -11.74
N VAL A 347 -24.53 -7.05 -11.36
CA VAL A 347 -24.31 -8.50 -11.28
C VAL A 347 -24.01 -8.91 -9.83
N LEU A 348 -23.89 -10.22 -9.56
CA LEU A 348 -23.63 -10.74 -8.21
C LEU A 348 -22.38 -10.11 -7.56
N VAL A 349 -21.36 -9.76 -8.35
CA VAL A 349 -20.11 -9.16 -7.87
C VAL A 349 -20.34 -7.77 -7.25
N ASP A 350 -21.26 -6.96 -7.78
CA ASP A 350 -21.61 -5.65 -7.19
C ASP A 350 -22.11 -5.81 -5.75
N TYR A 351 -22.95 -6.82 -5.50
CA TYR A 351 -23.46 -7.13 -4.15
C TYR A 351 -22.37 -7.68 -3.24
N LEU A 352 -21.50 -8.57 -3.74
CA LEU A 352 -20.36 -9.10 -2.97
C LEU A 352 -19.37 -7.99 -2.57
N VAL A 353 -19.18 -6.98 -3.41
CA VAL A 353 -18.39 -5.78 -3.07
C VAL A 353 -19.15 -4.88 -2.09
N GLN A 354 -20.44 -4.63 -2.31
CA GLN A 354 -21.29 -3.82 -1.42
C GLN A 354 -21.34 -4.35 0.03
N PHE A 355 -21.39 -5.67 0.23
CA PHE A 355 -21.40 -6.31 1.56
C PHE A 355 -20.01 -6.70 2.09
N ARG A 356 -18.94 -6.40 1.35
CA ARG A 356 -17.57 -6.80 1.70
C ARG A 356 -17.09 -6.26 3.05
N TRP A 357 -17.65 -5.13 3.50
CA TRP A 357 -17.37 -4.54 4.81
C TRP A 357 -17.58 -5.50 5.97
N ILE A 358 -18.48 -6.50 5.85
CA ILE A 358 -18.73 -7.52 6.88
C ILE A 358 -17.45 -8.33 7.13
N LEU A 359 -16.86 -8.88 6.06
CA LEU A 359 -15.59 -9.59 6.11
C LEU A 359 -14.43 -8.66 6.53
N VAL A 360 -14.48 -7.38 6.17
CA VAL A 360 -13.48 -6.41 6.61
C VAL A 360 -13.53 -6.21 8.13
N ILE A 361 -14.71 -6.01 8.72
CA ILE A 361 -14.87 -5.77 10.16
C ILE A 361 -14.55 -7.01 10.98
N PHE A 362 -15.12 -8.17 10.63
CA PHE A 362 -15.03 -9.37 11.48
C PHE A 362 -13.78 -10.22 11.23
N VAL A 363 -13.08 -10.04 10.11
CA VAL A 363 -11.86 -10.81 9.79
C VAL A 363 -10.66 -9.90 9.51
N VAL A 364 -10.76 -8.99 8.53
CA VAL A 364 -9.57 -8.23 8.08
C VAL A 364 -9.05 -7.31 9.17
N LEU A 365 -9.89 -6.53 9.85
CA LEU A 365 -9.46 -5.57 10.87
C LEU A 365 -8.80 -6.24 12.09
N PRO A 366 -9.40 -7.25 12.76
CA PRO A 366 -8.75 -7.95 13.87
C PRO A 366 -7.42 -8.60 13.47
N VAL A 367 -7.36 -9.29 12.32
CA VAL A 367 -6.13 -9.94 11.85
C VAL A 367 -5.08 -8.89 11.43
N SER A 368 -5.49 -7.75 10.86
CA SER A 368 -4.59 -6.64 10.56
C SER A 368 -3.97 -6.06 11.82
N ALA A 369 -4.76 -5.82 12.86
CA ALA A 369 -4.28 -5.31 14.15
C ALA A 369 -3.28 -6.29 14.80
N LEU A 370 -3.53 -7.60 14.75
CA LEU A 370 -2.59 -8.63 15.20
C LEU A 370 -1.28 -8.64 14.39
N ILE A 371 -1.36 -8.47 13.06
CA ILE A 371 -0.17 -8.37 12.20
C ILE A 371 0.62 -7.08 12.50
N TYR A 372 -0.02 -5.93 12.64
CA TYR A 372 0.65 -4.68 12.99
C TYR A 372 1.27 -4.73 14.38
N LEU A 373 0.62 -5.37 15.37
CA LEU A 373 1.18 -5.61 16.70
C LEU A 373 2.42 -6.52 16.62
N ASN A 374 2.37 -7.60 15.84
CA ASN A 374 3.51 -8.49 15.65
C ASN A 374 4.70 -7.79 14.97
N ILE A 375 4.44 -7.00 13.93
CA ILE A 375 5.47 -6.16 13.27
C ILE A 375 6.05 -5.16 14.27
N TYR A 376 5.22 -4.45 15.03
CA TYR A 376 5.67 -3.47 16.04
C TYR A 376 6.55 -4.09 17.12
N LEU A 377 6.22 -5.29 17.62
CA LEU A 377 7.06 -6.02 18.58
C LEU A 377 8.39 -6.47 17.94
N GLY A 378 8.37 -6.87 16.67
CA GLY A 378 9.59 -7.17 15.89
C GLY A 378 10.47 -5.94 15.67
N ASP A 379 9.88 -4.79 15.32
CA ASP A 379 10.56 -3.50 15.17
C ASP A 379 11.24 -3.09 16.48
N MET A 380 10.52 -3.18 17.62
CA MET A 380 11.08 -2.90 18.95
C MET A 380 12.23 -3.86 19.29
N TRP A 381 12.10 -5.15 18.97
CA TRP A 381 13.16 -6.13 19.23
C TRP A 381 14.40 -5.93 18.35
N SER A 382 14.24 -5.45 17.11
CA SER A 382 15.38 -4.99 16.29
C SER A 382 16.01 -3.71 16.85
N ALA A 383 15.20 -2.74 17.29
CA ALA A 383 15.68 -1.48 17.87
C ALA A 383 16.54 -1.70 19.13
N MET A 384 16.20 -2.69 19.96
CA MET A 384 16.99 -3.09 21.15
C MET A 384 18.33 -3.78 20.85
N LYS A 385 18.62 -4.15 19.59
CA LYS A 385 19.94 -4.69 19.20
C LYS A 385 20.97 -3.56 19.13
N SER A 386 22.25 -3.89 19.28
CA SER A 386 23.33 -2.97 18.92
C SER A 386 23.49 -2.87 17.39
N GLU A 387 23.99 -1.74 16.91
CA GLU A 387 24.23 -1.50 15.47
C GLU A 387 25.22 -2.52 14.90
N LYS A 388 26.30 -2.84 15.64
CA LYS A 388 27.24 -3.93 15.32
C LYS A 388 26.54 -5.29 15.14
N ARG A 389 25.47 -5.58 15.90
CA ARG A 389 24.68 -6.80 15.73
C ARG A 389 23.79 -6.72 14.49
N ARG A 390 23.15 -5.57 14.22
CA ARG A 390 22.31 -5.39 13.02
C ARG A 390 23.14 -5.45 11.72
N GLN A 391 24.33 -4.84 11.70
CA GLN A 391 25.27 -4.97 10.58
C GLN A 391 25.71 -6.43 10.38
N LYS A 392 26.04 -7.18 11.44
CA LYS A 392 26.35 -8.62 11.30
C LYS A 392 25.17 -9.44 10.76
N GLU A 393 23.96 -9.22 11.29
CA GLU A 393 22.76 -9.91 10.80
C GLU A 393 22.47 -9.57 9.32
N HIS A 394 22.73 -8.32 8.91
CA HIS A 394 22.70 -7.87 7.52
C HIS A 394 23.74 -8.58 6.65
N ASP A 395 25.02 -8.60 7.03
CA ASP A 395 26.10 -9.27 6.27
C ASP A 395 25.80 -10.75 6.03
N GLU A 396 25.24 -11.43 7.05
CA GLU A 396 24.79 -12.81 6.95
C GLU A 396 23.60 -12.97 6.00
N ASN A 397 22.69 -12.00 5.93
CA ASN A 397 21.57 -12.00 4.99
C ASN A 397 22.03 -11.74 3.54
N VAL A 398 22.95 -10.80 3.31
CA VAL A 398 23.55 -10.56 1.98
C VAL A 398 24.24 -11.83 1.46
N LYS A 399 24.98 -12.56 2.32
CA LYS A 399 25.59 -13.85 1.97
C LYS A 399 24.54 -14.91 1.60
N LYS A 400 23.37 -14.94 2.24
CA LYS A 400 22.24 -15.82 1.86
C LYS A 400 21.67 -15.45 0.49
N VAL A 401 21.50 -14.16 0.19
CA VAL A 401 21.03 -13.66 -1.12
C VAL A 401 21.99 -14.04 -2.23
N VAL A 402 23.29 -13.76 -2.06
CA VAL A 402 24.33 -14.13 -3.03
C VAL A 402 24.38 -15.65 -3.25
N LYS A 403 24.36 -16.44 -2.17
CA LYS A 403 24.34 -17.92 -2.26
C LYS A 403 23.10 -18.43 -3.01
N ARG A 404 21.92 -17.85 -2.74
CA ARG A 404 20.66 -18.21 -3.39
C ARG A 404 20.67 -17.82 -4.87
N LEU A 405 21.12 -16.62 -5.22
CA LEU A 405 21.20 -16.17 -6.61
C LEU A 405 22.11 -17.08 -7.46
N LYS A 406 23.27 -17.47 -6.92
CA LYS A 406 24.23 -18.38 -7.57
C LYS A 406 23.75 -19.84 -7.69
N GLN A 407 22.56 -20.18 -7.19
CA GLN A 407 21.91 -21.47 -7.43
C GLN A 407 21.03 -21.49 -8.70
N ARG A 408 20.80 -20.34 -9.36
CA ARG A 408 19.98 -20.28 -10.58
C ARG A 408 20.60 -21.12 -11.70
N ASN A 409 19.81 -22.02 -12.27
CA ASN A 409 20.07 -22.64 -13.56
C ASN A 409 19.14 -22.00 -14.62
N PRO A 410 19.65 -21.10 -15.50
CA PRO A 410 18.82 -20.40 -16.48
C PRO A 410 17.93 -21.35 -17.32
N LYS A 411 18.46 -22.52 -17.71
CA LYS A 411 17.74 -23.52 -18.51
C LYS A 411 16.55 -24.19 -17.80
N LYS A 412 16.33 -23.93 -16.50
CA LYS A 412 15.25 -24.53 -15.70
C LYS A 412 14.45 -23.52 -14.88
N ASP A 413 15.07 -22.43 -14.46
CA ASP A 413 14.54 -21.60 -13.37
C ASP A 413 13.83 -20.32 -13.83
N GLY A 414 14.16 -19.79 -15.01
CA GLY A 414 13.56 -18.55 -15.51
C GLY A 414 14.20 -17.29 -14.93
N LEU A 415 13.57 -16.15 -15.21
CA LEU A 415 14.07 -14.83 -14.82
C LEU A 415 14.00 -14.59 -13.31
N VAL A 416 15.00 -13.88 -12.78
CA VAL A 416 15.19 -13.61 -11.36
C VAL A 416 14.19 -12.56 -10.85
N CYS A 417 13.62 -12.80 -9.66
CA CYS A 417 12.87 -11.77 -8.92
C CYS A 417 12.89 -12.02 -7.39
N THR A 418 12.40 -11.05 -6.61
CA THR A 418 12.27 -11.20 -5.15
C THR A 418 11.16 -12.19 -4.78
N ALA A 419 11.28 -12.93 -3.68
CA ALA A 419 10.25 -13.88 -3.20
C ALA A 419 8.98 -13.22 -2.64
N ARG A 420 8.89 -11.89 -2.63
CA ARG A 420 7.74 -11.11 -2.12
C ARG A 420 6.46 -11.54 -2.87
N LYS A 421 5.51 -12.17 -2.16
CA LYS A 421 4.29 -12.69 -2.79
C LYS A 421 3.37 -11.55 -3.27
N PRO A 422 2.58 -11.73 -4.35
CA PRO A 422 1.86 -10.63 -5.02
C PRO A 422 0.95 -9.79 -4.13
N TRP A 423 0.27 -10.42 -3.17
CA TRP A 423 -0.60 -9.71 -2.22
C TRP A 423 0.18 -8.81 -1.24
N ILE A 424 1.47 -9.04 -1.02
CA ILE A 424 2.32 -8.27 -0.10
C ILE A 424 2.80 -6.94 -0.74
N ALA A 425 2.63 -6.74 -2.05
CA ALA A 425 2.84 -5.45 -2.70
C ALA A 425 1.66 -4.50 -2.42
N VAL A 426 1.93 -3.21 -2.16
CA VAL A 426 0.89 -2.20 -1.87
C VAL A 426 0.06 -1.87 -3.13
N GLY A 427 0.73 -1.48 -4.22
CA GLY A 427 0.08 -1.11 -5.48
C GLY A 427 -0.85 -2.18 -6.07
N MET A 428 -1.88 -1.75 -6.81
CA MET A 428 -2.88 -2.66 -7.38
C MET A 428 -2.36 -3.51 -8.55
N ARG A 429 -1.24 -3.11 -9.17
CA ARG A 429 -0.71 -3.76 -10.39
C ARG A 429 -0.59 -5.27 -10.24
N ASN A 430 -1.11 -5.99 -11.23
CA ASN A 430 -1.03 -7.44 -11.29
C ASN A 430 0.42 -7.91 -11.47
N VAL A 431 0.88 -8.76 -10.56
CA VAL A 431 2.24 -9.33 -10.57
C VAL A 431 2.27 -10.60 -11.46
N ASP A 432 1.64 -10.53 -12.63
CA ASP A 432 1.34 -11.71 -13.46
C ASP A 432 2.59 -12.36 -14.08
N TYR A 433 3.74 -11.66 -14.07
CA TYR A 433 5.04 -12.26 -14.40
C TYR A 433 5.42 -13.43 -13.47
N LYS A 434 4.90 -13.46 -12.23
CA LYS A 434 5.07 -14.58 -11.29
C LYS A 434 4.19 -15.80 -11.59
N ARG A 435 3.35 -15.75 -12.62
CA ARG A 435 2.60 -16.93 -13.12
C ARG A 435 3.40 -17.71 -14.16
N ALA A 436 4.48 -17.15 -14.70
CA ALA A 436 5.41 -17.82 -15.62
C ALA A 436 6.64 -18.36 -14.86
N ARG A 437 7.55 -19.06 -15.56
CA ARG A 437 8.80 -19.61 -15.02
C ARG A 437 9.72 -18.48 -14.49
N HIS A 438 10.03 -18.50 -13.20
CA HIS A 438 10.81 -17.45 -12.53
C HIS A 438 11.56 -17.97 -11.30
N PHE A 439 12.71 -17.36 -11.01
CA PHE A 439 13.56 -17.72 -9.87
C PHE A 439 13.36 -16.75 -8.70
N GLU A 440 12.71 -17.22 -7.62
CA GLU A 440 12.55 -16.43 -6.39
C GLU A 440 13.81 -16.43 -5.51
N VAL A 441 14.23 -15.23 -5.11
CA VAL A 441 15.28 -14.96 -4.10
C VAL A 441 14.65 -14.18 -2.95
N ASP A 442 14.73 -14.68 -1.72
CA ASP A 442 14.06 -14.03 -0.59
C ASP A 442 14.87 -12.86 0.01
N LEU A 443 14.15 -11.76 0.28
CA LEU A 443 14.64 -10.57 0.97
C LEU A 443 13.86 -10.28 2.26
N SER A 444 13.01 -11.20 2.75
CA SER A 444 12.10 -10.96 3.88
C SER A 444 12.80 -10.57 5.20
N ALA A 445 14.07 -10.93 5.37
CA ALA A 445 14.88 -10.62 6.54
C ALA A 445 15.42 -9.17 6.60
N PHE A 446 15.40 -8.45 5.47
CA PHE A 446 16.03 -7.13 5.30
C PHE A 446 15.14 -5.99 5.85
N ARG A 447 14.97 -5.94 7.17
CA ARG A 447 14.03 -5.07 7.91
C ARG A 447 14.66 -4.20 9.01
N ASN A 448 15.98 -4.19 9.13
CA ASN A 448 16.70 -3.45 10.17
C ASN A 448 16.98 -2.00 9.74
N ILE A 449 16.78 -1.07 10.67
CA ILE A 449 17.50 0.21 10.68
C ILE A 449 18.89 -0.13 11.17
N ILE A 450 19.91 -0.09 10.31
CA ILE A 450 21.25 -0.57 10.66
C ILE A 450 21.89 0.42 11.64
N GLU A 451 21.93 1.69 11.27
CA GLU A 451 22.69 2.77 11.89
C GLU A 451 22.00 4.14 11.68
N ILE A 452 22.09 5.04 12.66
CA ILE A 452 21.66 6.46 12.53
C ILE A 452 22.86 7.36 12.85
N ASP A 453 23.52 7.82 11.80
CA ASP A 453 24.67 8.73 11.85
C ASP A 453 24.17 10.18 11.98
N LYS A 454 24.45 10.79 13.13
CA LYS A 454 24.03 12.17 13.47
C LYS A 454 25.06 13.23 13.07
N GLU A 455 26.27 12.82 12.67
CA GLU A 455 27.34 13.73 12.28
C GLU A 455 27.30 13.94 10.76
N ARG A 456 27.18 12.85 9.99
CA ARG A 456 26.95 12.90 8.53
C ARG A 456 25.47 13.10 8.18
N MET A 457 24.56 13.05 9.16
CA MET A 457 23.10 13.16 9.00
C MET A 457 22.55 12.13 8.00
N ILE A 458 22.82 10.85 8.26
CA ILE A 458 22.47 9.72 7.40
C ILE A 458 21.81 8.59 8.21
N ALA A 459 20.75 8.01 7.65
CA ALA A 459 20.21 6.73 8.11
C ALA A 459 20.67 5.60 7.16
N LYS A 460 21.35 4.58 7.69
CA LYS A 460 21.62 3.34 6.94
C LYS A 460 20.51 2.33 7.23
N VAL A 461 19.78 1.91 6.20
CA VAL A 461 18.54 1.13 6.33
C VAL A 461 18.47 -0.02 5.33
N GLU A 462 17.84 -1.12 5.74
CA GLU A 462 17.50 -2.23 4.85
C GLU A 462 16.20 -1.97 4.04
N PRO A 463 16.04 -2.52 2.81
CA PRO A 463 14.97 -2.17 1.86
C PRO A 463 13.54 -2.42 2.33
N LEU A 464 13.28 -3.30 3.30
CA LEU A 464 11.94 -3.52 3.87
C LEU A 464 11.68 -2.75 5.17
N VAL A 465 12.60 -1.87 5.59
CA VAL A 465 12.28 -0.82 6.55
C VAL A 465 11.15 0.04 5.98
N ASN A 466 10.15 0.37 6.81
CA ASN A 466 8.95 1.09 6.38
C ASN A 466 8.85 2.49 7.00
N MET A 467 8.06 3.37 6.40
CA MET A 467 7.90 4.77 6.85
C MET A 467 7.40 4.86 8.30
N GLY A 468 6.53 3.93 8.70
CA GLY A 468 6.04 3.84 10.08
C GLY A 468 7.14 3.48 11.09
N GLN A 469 8.05 2.59 10.72
CA GLN A 469 9.19 2.13 11.51
C GLN A 469 10.29 3.19 11.62
N ILE A 470 10.76 3.75 10.50
CA ILE A 470 11.87 4.73 10.51
C ILE A 470 11.50 5.98 11.30
N THR A 471 10.32 6.57 11.06
CA THR A 471 9.84 7.74 11.81
C THR A 471 9.59 7.46 13.29
N ARG A 472 9.29 6.22 13.68
CA ARG A 472 9.18 5.83 15.10
C ARG A 472 10.54 5.84 15.80
N TYR A 473 11.61 5.57 15.07
CA TYR A 473 12.99 5.58 15.57
C TYR A 473 13.62 6.98 15.52
N THR A 474 13.45 7.72 14.42
CA THR A 474 14.14 9.00 14.19
C THR A 474 13.43 10.21 14.80
N CYS A 475 12.08 10.30 14.73
CA CYS A 475 11.38 11.50 15.19
C CYS A 475 11.55 11.80 16.70
N PRO A 476 11.66 10.81 17.61
CA PRO A 476 12.02 11.06 19.01
C PRO A 476 13.43 11.64 19.22
N MET A 477 14.29 11.60 18.20
CA MET A 477 15.61 12.23 18.19
C MET A 477 15.61 13.63 17.55
N ASN A 478 14.43 14.19 17.24
CA ASN A 478 14.25 15.39 16.40
C ASN A 478 14.88 15.25 15.00
N LEU A 479 14.82 14.05 14.42
CA LEU A 479 15.28 13.74 13.06
C LEU A 479 14.17 13.10 12.22
N ALA A 480 14.23 13.27 10.91
CA ALA A 480 13.44 12.52 9.92
C ALA A 480 14.29 12.23 8.68
N LEU A 481 13.84 11.32 7.81
CA LEU A 481 14.34 11.29 6.42
C LEU A 481 13.96 12.61 5.74
N ALA A 482 14.74 13.05 4.75
CA ALA A 482 14.42 14.29 4.03
C ALA A 482 13.07 14.24 3.29
N VAL A 483 12.61 13.04 2.87
CA VAL A 483 11.27 12.77 2.31
C VAL A 483 10.71 11.56 3.05
N VAL A 484 9.50 11.68 3.60
CA VAL A 484 8.75 10.60 4.28
C VAL A 484 7.38 10.41 3.63
N ALA A 485 7.24 9.40 2.77
CA ALA A 485 5.98 9.07 2.10
C ALA A 485 4.88 8.67 3.11
N GLU A 486 3.63 9.08 2.83
CA GLU A 486 2.67 9.46 3.88
C GLU A 486 1.78 8.31 4.41
N LEU A 487 2.24 7.07 4.24
CA LEU A 487 1.59 5.82 4.66
C LEU A 487 2.59 4.89 5.35
N ASP A 488 2.29 4.47 6.60
CA ASP A 488 3.22 3.70 7.45
C ASP A 488 3.81 2.44 6.76
N ASP A 489 3.04 1.72 5.93
CA ASP A 489 3.43 0.44 5.29
C ASP A 489 4.34 0.58 4.04
N LEU A 490 4.65 1.80 3.59
CA LEU A 490 5.53 2.02 2.44
C LEU A 490 6.99 1.70 2.80
N THR A 491 7.63 0.84 2.00
CA THR A 491 8.99 0.32 2.25
C THR A 491 10.05 1.11 1.48
N VAL A 492 11.17 1.45 2.14
CA VAL A 492 12.33 2.18 1.58
C VAL A 492 12.72 1.70 0.18
N GLY A 493 12.98 0.40 0.02
CA GLY A 493 13.39 -0.15 -1.27
C GLY A 493 12.31 -0.09 -2.36
N GLY A 494 11.04 0.05 -1.98
CA GLY A 494 9.94 0.29 -2.91
C GLY A 494 9.87 1.74 -3.38
N LEU A 495 10.15 2.70 -2.50
CA LEU A 495 10.21 4.12 -2.85
C LEU A 495 11.44 4.45 -3.72
N ILE A 496 12.58 3.81 -3.44
CA ILE A 496 13.81 3.94 -4.23
C ILE A 496 13.64 3.31 -5.62
N ASN A 497 13.21 2.05 -5.71
CA ASN A 497 13.14 1.36 -7.01
C ASN A 497 11.91 1.75 -7.85
N GLY A 498 10.89 2.36 -7.23
CA GLY A 498 9.66 2.78 -7.90
C GLY A 498 9.54 4.29 -7.90
N TYR A 499 8.66 4.79 -7.03
CA TYR A 499 8.33 6.20 -6.87
C TYR A 499 8.03 6.50 -5.41
N GLY A 500 8.22 7.74 -4.99
CA GLY A 500 7.89 8.21 -3.64
C GLY A 500 8.10 9.71 -3.49
N ILE A 501 7.06 10.40 -3.05
CA ILE A 501 7.06 11.82 -2.68
C ILE A 501 6.21 12.04 -1.42
N GLU A 502 6.23 13.27 -0.92
CA GLU A 502 5.38 13.81 0.13
C GLU A 502 5.46 15.35 0.09
N GLY A 503 4.78 16.08 0.98
CA GLY A 503 4.70 17.55 0.90
C GLY A 503 6.04 18.30 0.94
N SER A 504 7.12 17.72 1.48
CA SER A 504 8.48 18.28 1.46
C SER A 504 9.25 18.05 0.14
N SER A 505 8.73 17.22 -0.78
CA SER A 505 9.40 16.91 -2.05
C SER A 505 9.58 18.11 -2.98
N HIS A 506 8.85 19.20 -2.79
CA HIS A 506 9.08 20.47 -3.50
C HIS A 506 10.42 21.13 -3.09
N LEU A 507 10.97 20.78 -1.92
CA LEU A 507 12.31 21.14 -1.49
C LEU A 507 13.34 20.10 -1.94
N TYR A 508 13.08 18.82 -1.67
CA TYR A 508 14.08 17.75 -1.72
C TYR A 508 14.01 16.79 -2.93
N GLY A 509 13.02 16.96 -3.81
CA GLY A 509 12.76 16.06 -4.95
C GLY A 509 12.10 14.74 -4.55
N LEU A 510 12.37 13.71 -5.35
CA LEU A 510 11.87 12.36 -5.11
C LEU A 510 12.58 11.71 -3.92
N PHE A 511 11.98 10.68 -3.33
CA PHE A 511 12.61 9.87 -2.28
C PHE A 511 13.99 9.32 -2.71
N SER A 512 14.14 8.95 -4.00
CA SER A 512 15.42 8.55 -4.61
C SER A 512 16.52 9.62 -4.50
N ASP A 513 16.15 10.89 -4.60
CA ASP A 513 17.09 12.02 -4.67
C ASP A 513 17.66 12.37 -3.29
N THR A 514 17.07 11.79 -2.24
CA THR A 514 17.54 11.85 -0.85
C THR A 514 18.54 10.74 -0.49
N VAL A 515 18.73 9.75 -1.37
CA VAL A 515 19.68 8.65 -1.19
C VAL A 515 21.10 9.13 -1.49
N VAL A 516 22.07 8.73 -0.67
CA VAL A 516 23.50 9.07 -0.87
C VAL A 516 24.36 7.87 -1.23
N ALA A 517 23.93 6.66 -0.88
CA ALA A 517 24.55 5.41 -1.35
C ALA A 517 23.55 4.26 -1.38
N MET A 518 23.79 3.28 -2.23
CA MET A 518 23.02 2.03 -2.32
C MET A 518 23.95 0.82 -2.36
N GLU A 519 23.60 -0.23 -1.64
CA GLU A 519 24.28 -1.52 -1.67
C GLU A 519 23.44 -2.53 -2.46
N VAL A 520 24.04 -3.16 -3.48
CA VAL A 520 23.31 -3.85 -4.54
C VAL A 520 23.96 -5.20 -4.83
N VAL A 521 23.17 -6.27 -4.84
CA VAL A 521 23.60 -7.57 -5.36
C VAL A 521 23.29 -7.63 -6.86
N LEU A 522 24.35 -7.73 -7.67
CA LEU A 522 24.28 -7.79 -9.14
C LEU A 522 23.88 -9.18 -9.65
N ALA A 523 23.62 -9.29 -10.96
CA ALA A 523 23.23 -10.54 -11.62
C ALA A 523 24.24 -11.69 -11.43
N ASP A 524 25.54 -11.38 -11.42
CA ASP A 524 26.63 -12.33 -11.16
C ASP A 524 26.84 -12.65 -9.66
N GLY A 525 26.06 -12.03 -8.77
CA GLY A 525 26.17 -12.16 -7.33
C GLY A 525 27.41 -11.48 -6.72
N ARG A 526 28.04 -10.52 -7.39
CA ARG A 526 28.85 -9.49 -6.71
C ARG A 526 27.94 -8.59 -5.88
N VAL A 527 28.49 -8.05 -4.80
CA VAL A 527 27.87 -6.98 -4.01
C VAL A 527 28.65 -5.71 -4.29
N VAL A 528 27.97 -4.63 -4.66
CA VAL A 528 28.60 -3.34 -4.98
C VAL A 528 27.94 -2.22 -4.17
N ARG A 529 28.73 -1.19 -3.84
CA ARG A 529 28.21 0.07 -3.29
C ARG A 529 28.23 1.12 -4.40
N ALA A 530 27.07 1.64 -4.73
CA ALA A 530 26.86 2.67 -5.74
C ALA A 530 26.68 4.03 -5.06
N THR A 531 27.45 5.03 -5.50
CA THR A 531 27.28 6.44 -5.14
C THR A 531 27.38 7.30 -6.39
N LYS A 532 26.87 8.54 -6.32
CA LYS A 532 26.92 9.55 -7.39
C LYS A 532 28.32 9.80 -8.02
N ASP A 533 29.39 9.40 -7.33
CA ASP A 533 30.77 9.83 -7.53
C ASP A 533 31.80 8.67 -7.62
N ASN A 534 31.34 7.41 -7.67
CA ASN A 534 32.23 6.24 -7.86
C ASN A 534 31.99 5.51 -9.20
N GLU A 535 32.71 4.41 -9.43
CA GLU A 535 32.67 3.55 -10.62
C GLU A 535 31.30 2.90 -10.91
N HIS A 536 30.37 3.05 -9.97
CA HIS A 536 28.97 2.61 -10.02
C HIS A 536 27.96 3.77 -10.03
N SER A 537 28.39 4.99 -10.36
CA SER A 537 27.54 6.19 -10.46
C SER A 537 26.41 6.05 -11.48
N ASP A 538 26.63 5.34 -12.58
CA ASP A 538 25.59 4.99 -13.54
C ASP A 538 24.53 4.06 -12.92
N LEU A 539 24.93 3.04 -12.17
CA LEU A 539 23.99 2.18 -11.42
C LEU A 539 23.23 2.97 -10.34
N PHE A 540 23.90 3.92 -9.68
CA PHE A 540 23.27 4.81 -8.70
C PHE A 540 22.12 5.61 -9.31
N TYR A 541 22.31 6.21 -10.49
CA TYR A 541 21.24 6.90 -11.22
C TYR A 541 20.26 5.96 -11.95
N GLY A 542 20.66 4.73 -12.26
CA GLY A 542 19.84 3.74 -12.99
C GLY A 542 18.85 2.94 -12.14
N ILE A 543 19.10 2.79 -10.83
CA ILE A 543 18.21 2.05 -9.91
C ILE A 543 16.86 2.73 -9.64
N PRO A 544 16.77 4.07 -9.49
CA PRO A 544 15.50 4.79 -9.49
C PRO A 544 14.63 4.40 -10.68
N TRP A 545 13.33 4.19 -10.45
CA TRP A 545 12.36 3.74 -11.46
C TRP A 545 12.68 2.39 -12.16
N SER A 546 13.65 1.59 -11.68
CA SER A 546 13.96 0.28 -12.26
C SER A 546 13.01 -0.85 -11.83
N GLN A 547 12.13 -0.62 -10.85
CA GLN A 547 11.39 -1.66 -10.10
C GLN A 547 12.28 -2.74 -9.44
N GLY A 548 13.61 -2.57 -9.39
CA GLY A 548 14.55 -3.63 -8.99
C GLY A 548 14.69 -4.70 -10.08
N THR A 549 15.13 -4.27 -11.26
CA THR A 549 15.49 -5.12 -12.41
C THR A 549 16.96 -5.02 -12.81
N LEU A 550 17.74 -4.13 -12.17
CA LEU A 550 19.19 -4.03 -12.35
C LEU A 550 19.97 -4.87 -11.32
N GLY A 551 19.33 -5.22 -10.20
CA GLY A 551 19.93 -5.97 -9.09
C GLY A 551 19.00 -5.98 -7.88
N PHE A 552 19.43 -6.64 -6.80
CA PHE A 552 18.76 -6.57 -5.51
C PHE A 552 19.41 -5.51 -4.62
N LEU A 553 18.72 -4.38 -4.42
CA LEU A 553 19.02 -3.44 -3.35
C LEU A 553 18.93 -4.17 -2.00
N VAL A 554 19.98 -4.12 -1.19
CA VAL A 554 20.07 -4.77 0.13
C VAL A 554 20.32 -3.80 1.29
N SER A 555 20.96 -2.65 1.05
CA SER A 555 20.95 -1.52 2.00
C SER A 555 20.98 -0.17 1.26
N ALA A 556 20.55 0.90 1.93
CA ALA A 556 20.65 2.27 1.44
C ALA A 556 21.09 3.22 2.56
N GLU A 557 21.93 4.19 2.22
CA GLU A 557 22.24 5.36 3.04
C GLU A 557 21.37 6.53 2.57
N ILE A 558 20.56 7.11 3.46
CA ILE A 558 19.53 8.11 3.13
C ILE A 558 19.70 9.34 4.01
N LYS A 559 19.60 10.53 3.41
CA LYS A 559 19.76 11.82 4.09
C LYS A 559 18.69 12.05 5.18
N LEU A 560 19.16 12.45 6.36
CA LEU A 560 18.34 12.94 7.46
C LEU A 560 18.24 14.48 7.44
N ILE A 561 17.15 15.00 8.00
CA ILE A 561 16.94 16.41 8.29
C ILE A 561 16.60 16.62 9.77
N PRO A 562 16.98 17.76 10.38
CA PRO A 562 16.47 18.15 11.69
C PRO A 562 14.99 18.52 11.58
N ILE A 563 14.19 18.12 12.56
CA ILE A 563 12.76 18.43 12.65
C ILE A 563 12.41 19.02 14.03
N LYS A 564 11.21 19.59 14.15
CA LYS A 564 10.63 20.00 15.45
C LYS A 564 9.44 19.10 15.81
N GLU A 565 8.95 19.18 17.04
CA GLU A 565 7.94 18.23 17.56
C GLU A 565 6.55 18.44 16.97
N TYR A 566 6.27 19.61 16.38
CA TYR A 566 5.01 19.93 15.73
C TYR A 566 5.20 20.47 14.30
N MET A 567 4.23 20.17 13.46
CA MET A 567 3.93 20.84 12.21
C MET A 567 2.86 21.91 12.48
N ARG A 568 3.17 23.19 12.24
CA ARG A 568 2.17 24.26 12.17
C ARG A 568 1.60 24.23 10.75
N LEU A 569 0.35 23.84 10.62
CA LEU A 569 -0.32 23.65 9.34
C LEU A 569 -1.41 24.71 9.15
N THR A 570 -1.33 25.46 8.06
CA THR A 570 -2.37 26.38 7.59
C THR A 570 -3.26 25.64 6.59
N TYR A 571 -4.58 25.83 6.66
CA TYR A 571 -5.55 25.34 5.68
C TYR A 571 -6.23 26.53 5.00
N THR A 572 -5.84 26.84 3.77
CA THR A 572 -6.39 27.94 2.96
C THR A 572 -7.45 27.40 2.01
N PRO A 573 -8.75 27.70 2.18
CA PRO A 573 -9.80 27.29 1.27
C PRO A 573 -9.77 28.13 -0.01
N VAL A 574 -9.89 27.48 -1.17
CA VAL A 574 -9.90 28.10 -2.50
C VAL A 574 -11.22 27.78 -3.19
N LYS A 575 -11.79 28.77 -3.89
CA LYS A 575 -12.95 28.60 -4.75
C LYS A 575 -12.71 29.33 -6.08
N GLY A 576 -13.08 28.69 -7.18
CA GLY A 576 -12.77 29.14 -8.54
C GLY A 576 -12.68 27.94 -9.49
N THR A 577 -12.32 28.16 -10.74
CA THR A 577 -12.06 27.10 -11.73
C THR A 577 -10.90 26.18 -11.31
N LEU A 578 -10.79 25.02 -11.95
CA LEU A 578 -9.67 24.09 -11.76
C LEU A 578 -8.31 24.75 -12.08
N LYS A 579 -8.27 25.68 -13.04
CA LYS A 579 -7.07 26.50 -13.35
C LYS A 579 -6.75 27.56 -12.29
N GLU A 580 -7.75 28.24 -11.74
CA GLU A 580 -7.55 29.17 -10.61
C GLU A 580 -7.11 28.41 -9.34
N MET A 581 -7.63 27.21 -9.11
CA MET A 581 -7.17 26.34 -8.01
C MET A 581 -5.72 25.88 -8.22
N ALA A 582 -5.34 25.46 -9.43
CA ALA A 582 -3.95 25.11 -9.75
C ALA A 582 -2.98 26.30 -9.58
N GLN A 583 -3.39 27.50 -9.97
CA GLN A 583 -2.60 28.72 -9.78
C GLN A 583 -2.48 29.10 -8.30
N SER A 584 -3.58 29.04 -7.53
CA SER A 584 -3.55 29.29 -6.07
C SER A 584 -2.72 28.24 -5.32
N TYR A 585 -2.65 27.02 -5.83
CA TYR A 585 -1.76 25.98 -5.34
C TYR A 585 -0.30 26.33 -5.61
N ALA A 586 0.07 26.67 -6.86
CA ALA A 586 1.42 27.12 -7.22
C ALA A 586 1.87 28.34 -6.38
N ASP A 587 0.99 29.33 -6.20
CA ASP A 587 1.26 30.52 -5.40
C ASP A 587 1.45 30.26 -3.90
N SER A 588 1.00 29.10 -3.39
CA SER A 588 1.16 28.73 -1.97
C SER A 588 2.58 28.27 -1.58
N PHE A 589 3.45 27.99 -2.56
CA PHE A 589 4.81 27.47 -2.30
C PHE A 589 5.90 27.93 -3.28
N ALA A 590 5.53 28.37 -4.49
CA ALA A 590 6.45 28.93 -5.48
C ALA A 590 6.21 30.46 -5.58
N PRO A 591 6.70 31.26 -4.62
CA PRO A 591 6.41 32.70 -4.56
C PRO A 591 6.91 33.42 -5.81
N ARG A 592 6.04 34.23 -6.44
CA ARG A 592 6.34 34.90 -7.72
C ARG A 592 7.46 35.94 -7.68
N ASP A 593 7.84 36.41 -6.50
CA ASP A 593 9.02 37.27 -6.29
C ASP A 593 10.29 36.50 -5.85
N GLY A 594 10.23 35.17 -5.84
CA GLY A 594 11.37 34.28 -5.59
C GLY A 594 11.86 34.23 -4.14
N ASP A 595 11.19 34.89 -3.20
CA ASP A 595 11.60 34.99 -1.79
C ASP A 595 11.60 33.61 -1.09
N PRO A 596 12.78 33.04 -0.75
CA PRO A 596 12.85 31.73 -0.11
C PRO A 596 12.20 31.69 1.27
N ALA A 597 12.05 32.83 1.96
CA ALA A 597 11.43 32.89 3.29
C ALA A 597 9.90 32.67 3.27
N LYS A 598 9.28 32.64 2.09
CA LYS A 598 7.85 32.33 1.90
C LYS A 598 7.61 30.89 1.49
N VAL A 599 8.65 30.12 1.16
CA VAL A 599 8.53 28.70 0.82
C VAL A 599 8.32 27.92 2.12
N PRO A 600 7.23 27.13 2.26
CA PRO A 600 6.96 26.35 3.47
C PRO A 600 7.87 25.12 3.56
N ASP A 601 7.91 24.46 4.72
CA ASP A 601 8.59 23.17 4.87
C ASP A 601 7.83 22.04 4.12
N PHE A 602 6.49 22.14 4.05
CA PHE A 602 5.59 21.15 3.43
C PHE A 602 4.43 21.81 2.65
N VAL A 603 3.96 21.13 1.60
CA VAL A 603 2.82 21.56 0.77
C VAL A 603 1.94 20.37 0.43
N GLU A 604 0.62 20.52 0.56
CA GLU A 604 -0.36 19.57 0.03
C GLU A 604 -1.60 20.34 -0.43
N GLY A 605 -2.21 19.96 -1.54
CA GLY A 605 -3.53 20.42 -1.93
C GLY A 605 -4.54 19.27 -1.99
N MET A 606 -5.80 19.59 -1.71
CA MET A 606 -6.94 18.68 -1.91
C MET A 606 -8.04 19.40 -2.67
N VAL A 607 -8.36 18.93 -3.88
CA VAL A 607 -9.46 19.46 -4.70
C VAL A 607 -10.69 18.59 -4.42
N TYR A 608 -11.80 19.19 -3.99
CA TYR A 608 -13.00 18.47 -3.52
C TYR A 608 -14.15 18.44 -4.53
N THR A 609 -14.19 19.40 -5.44
CA THR A 609 -15.13 19.49 -6.56
C THR A 609 -14.45 20.21 -7.73
N ALA A 610 -15.16 20.39 -8.84
CA ALA A 610 -14.70 21.25 -9.95
C ALA A 610 -14.52 22.73 -9.55
N THR A 611 -14.99 23.15 -8.38
CA THR A 611 -15.04 24.58 -7.97
C THR A 611 -14.51 24.87 -6.56
N GLU A 612 -14.12 23.86 -5.78
CA GLU A 612 -13.70 24.01 -4.38
C GLU A 612 -12.50 23.12 -4.03
N GLY A 613 -11.50 23.72 -3.38
CA GLY A 613 -10.28 23.04 -2.93
C GLY A 613 -9.73 23.62 -1.62
N VAL A 614 -8.78 22.93 -0.99
CA VAL A 614 -8.07 23.40 0.20
C VAL A 614 -6.58 23.19 -0.01
N MET A 615 -5.81 24.27 0.03
CA MET A 615 -4.35 24.23 -0.02
C MET A 615 -3.80 24.28 1.40
N MET A 616 -2.76 23.51 1.66
CA MET A 616 -2.23 23.28 2.99
C MET A 616 -0.72 23.49 2.99
N THR A 617 -0.24 24.39 3.85
CA THR A 617 1.18 24.73 3.97
C THR A 617 1.66 24.51 5.39
N GLY A 618 2.75 23.74 5.53
CA GLY A 618 3.30 23.30 6.80
C GLY A 618 4.65 23.97 7.10
N VAL A 619 4.84 24.39 8.36
CA VAL A 619 6.13 24.86 8.87
C VAL A 619 6.43 24.21 10.23
N TYR A 620 7.66 23.74 10.45
CA TYR A 620 8.08 23.15 11.72
C TYR A 620 7.99 24.16 12.87
N ALA A 621 7.26 23.79 13.92
CA ALA A 621 7.07 24.55 15.15
C ALA A 621 7.54 23.77 16.38
N SER A 622 8.08 24.47 17.37
CA SER A 622 8.48 23.83 18.63
C SER A 622 7.28 23.53 19.53
N LYS A 623 7.49 22.64 20.49
CA LYS A 623 6.55 22.30 21.57
C LYS A 623 6.11 23.51 22.42
N GLU A 624 6.95 24.54 22.53
CA GLU A 624 6.65 25.80 23.23
C GLU A 624 5.72 26.66 22.37
N GLU A 625 5.99 26.78 21.06
CA GLU A 625 5.12 27.49 20.13
C GLU A 625 3.72 26.87 20.07
N ALA A 626 3.65 25.54 19.91
CA ALA A 626 2.39 24.80 19.86
C ALA A 626 1.54 24.93 21.13
N LYS A 627 2.16 25.29 22.27
CA LYS A 627 1.51 25.49 23.58
C LYS A 627 1.19 26.95 23.93
N LYS A 628 1.55 27.93 23.10
CA LYS A 628 1.23 29.36 23.37
C LYS A 628 -0.29 29.57 23.46
N LYS A 629 -0.75 30.37 24.42
CA LYS A 629 -2.18 30.68 24.62
C LYS A 629 -2.79 31.25 23.32
N GLY A 630 -3.80 30.57 22.79
CA GLY A 630 -4.45 30.90 21.52
C GLY A 630 -4.18 29.88 20.41
N ASN A 631 -3.02 29.23 20.43
CA ASN A 631 -2.67 28.17 19.47
C ASN A 631 -3.47 26.89 19.76
N LYS A 632 -3.87 26.19 18.70
CA LYS A 632 -4.69 24.98 18.77
C LYS A 632 -3.87 23.75 18.37
N THR A 633 -3.60 22.86 19.30
CA THR A 633 -2.97 21.56 19.01
C THR A 633 -3.99 20.57 18.48
N ASN A 634 -3.80 20.05 17.26
CA ASN A 634 -4.61 18.97 16.70
C ASN A 634 -3.81 17.67 16.57
N SER A 635 -3.88 16.81 17.59
CA SER A 635 -3.38 15.44 17.47
C SER A 635 -4.28 14.61 16.55
N VAL A 636 -4.05 14.64 15.23
CA VAL A 636 -4.83 13.88 14.22
C VAL A 636 -4.72 12.36 14.38
N GLY A 637 -3.68 11.88 15.08
CA GLY A 637 -3.43 10.46 15.30
C GLY A 637 -4.47 9.74 16.16
N TRP A 638 -5.35 10.43 16.89
CA TRP A 638 -6.43 9.80 17.67
C TRP A 638 -7.45 9.08 16.77
N TRP A 639 -7.75 7.81 17.06
CA TRP A 639 -8.57 6.96 16.20
C TRP A 639 -10.04 7.41 16.06
N PHE A 640 -10.57 8.08 17.08
CA PHE A 640 -11.95 8.59 17.11
C PHE A 640 -12.13 9.96 16.42
N LYS A 641 -11.07 10.58 15.87
CA LYS A 641 -11.17 11.84 15.12
C LYS A 641 -11.61 11.62 13.67
N PRO A 642 -12.12 12.66 12.97
CA PRO A 642 -12.37 12.59 11.54
C PRO A 642 -11.11 12.20 10.75
N TRP A 643 -11.30 11.64 9.56
CA TRP A 643 -10.18 11.39 8.64
C TRP A 643 -9.58 12.71 8.15
N PHE A 644 -8.28 12.74 7.85
CA PHE A 644 -7.54 14.00 7.65
C PHE A 644 -8.16 14.87 6.54
N TYR A 645 -8.50 14.29 5.39
CA TYR A 645 -9.18 15.02 4.31
C TYR A 645 -10.54 15.60 4.75
N GLN A 646 -11.34 14.85 5.52
CA GLN A 646 -12.62 15.35 6.02
C GLN A 646 -12.46 16.52 7.01
N HIS A 647 -11.34 16.56 7.76
CA HIS A 647 -11.00 17.68 8.62
C HIS A 647 -10.50 18.89 7.82
N ALA A 648 -9.62 18.67 6.83
CA ALA A 648 -9.15 19.70 5.90
C ALA A 648 -10.32 20.37 5.15
N GLN A 649 -11.26 19.58 4.63
CA GLN A 649 -12.48 20.05 3.95
C GLN A 649 -13.32 21.02 4.80
N THR A 650 -13.18 21.02 6.13
CA THR A 650 -13.91 21.98 6.98
C THR A 650 -13.48 23.44 6.75
N ALA A 651 -12.30 23.70 6.16
CA ALA A 651 -11.87 25.04 5.75
C ALA A 651 -12.87 25.70 4.79
N LEU A 652 -13.46 24.94 3.85
CA LEU A 652 -14.45 25.43 2.86
C LEU A 652 -15.71 26.05 3.50
N LYS A 653 -15.97 25.77 4.79
CA LYS A 653 -17.08 26.29 5.60
C LYS A 653 -16.64 27.20 6.75
N ARG A 654 -15.36 27.14 7.16
CA ARG A 654 -14.81 27.85 8.33
C ARG A 654 -13.97 29.07 7.95
N GLY A 655 -13.60 29.22 6.68
CA GLY A 655 -12.52 30.09 6.27
C GLY A 655 -11.15 29.47 6.56
N GLU A 656 -10.09 30.25 6.35
CA GLU A 656 -8.72 29.83 6.67
C GLU A 656 -8.54 29.58 8.17
N PHE A 657 -7.76 28.56 8.52
CA PHE A 657 -7.35 28.34 9.91
C PHE A 657 -5.98 27.67 10.01
N VAL A 658 -5.34 27.86 11.17
CA VAL A 658 -4.04 27.27 11.53
C VAL A 658 -4.19 26.35 12.74
N GLU A 659 -3.48 25.23 12.73
CA GLU A 659 -3.35 24.34 13.90
C GLU A 659 -1.96 23.70 13.98
N TYR A 660 -1.64 23.09 15.13
CA TYR A 660 -0.36 22.46 15.42
C TYR A 660 -0.53 20.95 15.56
N ILE A 661 -0.04 20.17 14.60
CA ILE A 661 -0.13 18.71 14.56
C ILE A 661 1.21 18.12 15.03
N PRO A 662 1.25 17.13 15.96
CA PRO A 662 2.52 16.49 16.33
C PRO A 662 3.18 15.87 15.10
N THR A 663 4.46 16.13 14.84
CA THR A 663 5.08 15.89 13.51
C THR A 663 4.94 14.45 13.01
N ARG A 664 5.15 13.42 13.86
CA ARG A 664 4.93 12.02 13.44
C ARG A 664 3.46 11.70 13.11
N GLN A 665 2.50 12.45 13.63
CA GLN A 665 1.08 12.30 13.26
C GLN A 665 0.74 13.01 11.94
N TYR A 666 1.50 14.05 11.56
CA TYR A 666 1.37 14.69 10.25
C TYR A 666 1.94 13.81 9.13
N TYR A 667 3.11 13.20 9.32
CA TYR A 667 3.69 12.25 8.35
C TYR A 667 2.76 11.06 8.03
N HIS A 668 1.96 10.61 8.99
CA HIS A 668 1.08 9.43 8.83
C HIS A 668 -0.41 9.79 8.78
N ARG A 669 -0.73 11.02 8.34
CA ARG A 669 -2.10 11.56 8.35
C ARG A 669 -3.05 10.80 7.44
N HIS A 670 -2.55 10.19 6.36
CA HIS A 670 -3.34 9.39 5.42
C HIS A 670 -3.42 7.90 5.77
N THR A 671 -2.50 7.36 6.61
CA THR A 671 -2.41 5.91 6.93
C THR A 671 -3.77 5.32 7.30
N ARG A 672 -4.51 5.93 8.24
CA ARG A 672 -5.72 5.32 8.83
C ARG A 672 -6.86 5.14 7.82
N CYS A 673 -6.96 6.04 6.85
CA CYS A 673 -8.06 6.11 5.89
C CYS A 673 -7.63 5.76 4.46
N LEU A 674 -6.34 5.41 4.25
CA LEU A 674 -5.74 5.16 2.94
C LEU A 674 -6.06 6.31 1.97
N TYR A 675 -5.64 7.53 2.36
CA TYR A 675 -6.14 8.82 1.86
C TYR A 675 -7.65 8.97 2.10
N TRP A 676 -8.49 8.39 1.25
CA TRP A 676 -9.95 8.31 1.41
C TRP A 676 -10.55 6.97 0.98
N GLU A 677 -9.74 6.02 0.51
CA GLU A 677 -10.16 4.67 0.09
C GLU A 677 -10.85 3.86 1.18
N GLY A 678 -10.56 4.19 2.45
CA GLY A 678 -11.29 3.69 3.61
C GLY A 678 -12.81 3.84 3.49
N LYS A 679 -13.33 4.79 2.71
CA LYS A 679 -14.77 4.95 2.47
C LYS A 679 -15.37 3.92 1.50
N LEU A 680 -14.62 3.45 0.51
CA LEU A 680 -15.07 2.39 -0.40
C LEU A 680 -14.96 1.01 0.27
N ILE A 681 -13.98 0.84 1.17
CA ILE A 681 -13.77 -0.39 1.94
C ILE A 681 -14.77 -0.49 3.11
N LEU A 682 -15.09 0.64 3.75
CA LEU A 682 -16.02 0.77 4.89
C LEU A 682 -16.91 2.02 4.70
N PRO A 683 -18.11 1.88 4.09
CA PRO A 683 -18.99 3.02 3.76
C PRO A 683 -19.43 3.90 4.93
N PHE A 684 -19.44 3.34 6.15
CA PHE A 684 -19.72 4.04 7.41
C PHE A 684 -18.47 4.18 8.31
N GLY A 685 -17.28 3.92 7.78
CA GLY A 685 -16.01 4.00 8.50
C GLY A 685 -15.65 5.41 9.00
N ASP A 686 -16.31 6.44 8.44
CA ASP A 686 -16.20 7.83 8.85
C ASP A 686 -17.21 8.25 9.94
N GLN A 687 -18.12 7.38 10.36
CA GLN A 687 -19.10 7.68 11.39
C GLN A 687 -18.47 7.69 12.78
N PHE A 688 -18.92 8.61 13.65
CA PHE A 688 -18.31 8.79 14.97
C PHE A 688 -18.34 7.51 15.82
N TRP A 689 -19.47 6.80 15.85
CA TRP A 689 -19.61 5.56 16.63
C TRP A 689 -18.64 4.47 16.14
N PHE A 690 -18.44 4.34 14.83
CA PHE A 690 -17.48 3.38 14.26
C PHE A 690 -16.05 3.78 14.62
N ARG A 691 -15.68 5.04 14.38
CA ARG A 691 -14.35 5.55 14.68
C ARG A 691 -14.02 5.50 16.17
N PHE A 692 -15.01 5.65 17.05
CA PHE A 692 -14.84 5.51 18.50
C PHE A 692 -14.64 4.05 18.95
N LEU A 693 -15.51 3.13 18.50
CA LEU A 693 -15.51 1.72 18.96
C LEU A 693 -14.50 0.82 18.25
N LEU A 694 -14.29 1.01 16.94
CA LEU A 694 -13.52 0.13 16.06
C LEU A 694 -12.38 0.84 15.32
N GLY A 695 -12.34 2.18 15.30
CA GLY A 695 -11.33 2.96 14.59
C GLY A 695 -9.88 2.71 15.03
N TRP A 696 -9.66 2.10 16.20
CA TRP A 696 -8.34 1.70 16.71
C TRP A 696 -7.78 0.45 16.01
N LEU A 697 -8.63 -0.35 15.34
CA LEU A 697 -8.21 -1.46 14.47
C LEU A 697 -7.77 -0.99 13.07
N MET A 698 -7.97 0.29 12.74
CA MET A 698 -7.66 0.85 11.43
C MET A 698 -6.18 1.29 11.33
N PRO A 699 -5.51 1.13 10.17
CA PRO A 699 -6.09 0.71 8.89
C PRO A 699 -6.23 -0.82 8.72
N PRO A 700 -7.13 -1.27 7.83
CA PRO A 700 -7.07 -2.62 7.31
C PRO A 700 -5.79 -2.81 6.49
N LYS A 701 -5.04 -3.89 6.74
CA LYS A 701 -3.76 -4.11 6.06
C LYS A 701 -4.02 -4.43 4.59
N VAL A 702 -3.49 -3.60 3.69
CA VAL A 702 -3.70 -3.68 2.23
C VAL A 702 -3.41 -5.09 1.68
N SER A 703 -2.42 -5.79 2.22
CA SER A 703 -2.09 -7.14 1.77
C SER A 703 -3.14 -8.20 2.12
N LEU A 704 -3.88 -8.02 3.21
CA LEU A 704 -5.00 -8.89 3.59
C LEU A 704 -6.29 -8.51 2.84
N LEU A 705 -6.49 -7.21 2.56
CA LEU A 705 -7.51 -6.74 1.62
C LEU A 705 -7.30 -7.26 0.19
N LYS A 706 -6.06 -7.49 -0.23
CA LYS A 706 -5.72 -8.12 -1.53
C LYS A 706 -5.85 -9.64 -1.49
N ALA A 707 -5.40 -10.30 -0.41
CA ALA A 707 -5.52 -11.75 -0.25
C ALA A 707 -6.97 -12.26 -0.20
N THR A 708 -7.93 -11.40 0.14
CA THR A 708 -9.38 -11.71 0.17
C THR A 708 -10.13 -11.29 -1.10
N GLN A 709 -9.43 -11.15 -2.24
CA GLN A 709 -10.05 -10.88 -3.55
C GLN A 709 -10.00 -12.12 -4.44
N GLY A 710 -11.17 -12.64 -4.81
CA GLY A 710 -11.29 -13.54 -5.95
C GLY A 710 -11.05 -12.81 -7.28
N GLU A 711 -10.75 -13.55 -8.35
CA GLU A 711 -10.41 -12.95 -9.65
C GLU A 711 -11.55 -12.06 -10.21
N SER A 712 -12.81 -12.40 -9.96
CA SER A 712 -13.98 -11.58 -10.27
C SER A 712 -14.03 -10.24 -9.52
N ILE A 713 -13.73 -10.25 -8.21
CA ILE A 713 -13.68 -9.03 -7.37
C ILE A 713 -12.50 -8.15 -7.79
N ARG A 714 -11.34 -8.75 -8.10
CA ARG A 714 -10.16 -8.02 -8.59
C ARG A 714 -10.45 -7.32 -9.92
N ASN A 715 -11.10 -8.00 -10.86
CA ASN A 715 -11.49 -7.41 -12.14
C ASN A 715 -12.57 -6.33 -11.95
N TYR A 716 -13.52 -6.52 -11.02
CA TYR A 716 -14.50 -5.47 -10.68
C TYR A 716 -13.81 -4.16 -10.28
N TYR A 717 -12.83 -4.19 -9.36
CA TYR A 717 -12.08 -2.98 -9.00
C TYR A 717 -11.30 -2.43 -10.20
N HIS A 718 -10.62 -3.28 -10.98
CA HIS A 718 -9.91 -2.85 -12.18
C HIS A 718 -10.79 -2.02 -13.14
N ASP A 719 -12.05 -2.42 -13.33
CA ASP A 719 -12.93 -1.81 -14.34
C ASP A 719 -13.82 -0.69 -13.78
N ASN A 720 -14.02 -0.63 -12.45
CA ASN A 720 -14.97 0.29 -11.78
C ASN A 720 -14.28 1.23 -10.75
N HIS A 721 -12.96 1.23 -10.68
CA HIS A 721 -12.21 1.97 -9.66
C HIS A 721 -10.80 2.34 -10.17
N VAL A 722 -10.38 3.58 -9.92
CA VAL A 722 -9.13 4.15 -10.42
C VAL A 722 -8.21 4.42 -9.22
N ILE A 723 -6.98 3.91 -9.30
CA ILE A 723 -5.84 4.40 -8.50
C ILE A 723 -4.73 4.67 -9.50
N GLN A 724 -4.57 5.95 -9.84
CA GLN A 724 -3.59 6.47 -10.77
C GLN A 724 -2.95 7.74 -10.19
N ASP A 725 -1.74 8.02 -10.64
CA ASP A 725 -0.95 9.20 -10.31
C ASP A 725 -0.47 9.83 -11.61
N MET A 726 -0.22 11.14 -11.60
CA MET A 726 0.10 11.93 -12.78
C MET A 726 1.16 12.97 -12.42
N LEU A 727 2.43 12.68 -12.71
CA LEU A 727 3.53 13.61 -12.52
C LEU A 727 3.54 14.61 -13.67
N VAL A 728 2.91 15.75 -13.45
CA VAL A 728 2.78 16.81 -14.46
C VAL A 728 3.69 18.00 -14.12
N PRO A 729 4.27 18.68 -15.11
CA PRO A 729 4.92 19.98 -14.89
C PRO A 729 3.94 20.95 -14.21
N LEU A 730 4.40 21.75 -13.24
CA LEU A 730 3.52 22.58 -12.40
C LEU A 730 2.59 23.49 -13.22
N TYR A 731 3.07 24.02 -14.34
CA TYR A 731 2.30 24.89 -15.22
C TYR A 731 1.17 24.18 -15.99
N LYS A 732 1.10 22.84 -15.99
CA LYS A 732 0.05 22.02 -16.60
C LYS A 732 -0.95 21.43 -15.59
N VAL A 733 -0.79 21.70 -14.28
CA VAL A 733 -1.69 21.15 -13.23
C VAL A 733 -3.15 21.53 -13.48
N GLY A 734 -3.43 22.74 -13.98
CA GLY A 734 -4.78 23.16 -14.33
C GLY A 734 -5.42 22.33 -15.44
N ASP A 735 -4.66 22.04 -16.51
CA ASP A 735 -5.12 21.19 -17.62
C ASP A 735 -5.27 19.72 -17.21
N ALA A 736 -4.39 19.23 -16.31
CA ALA A 736 -4.49 17.89 -15.74
C ALA A 736 -5.75 17.72 -14.89
N LEU A 737 -6.09 18.72 -14.06
CA LEU A 737 -7.31 18.72 -13.26
C LEU A 737 -8.58 18.78 -14.12
N GLU A 738 -8.58 19.56 -15.21
CA GLU A 738 -9.68 19.60 -16.19
C GLU A 738 -9.83 18.27 -16.95
N PHE A 739 -8.71 17.63 -17.32
CA PHE A 739 -8.70 16.31 -17.94
C PHE A 739 -9.30 15.23 -17.00
N VAL A 740 -8.83 15.15 -15.74
CA VAL A 740 -9.33 14.18 -14.76
C VAL A 740 -10.82 14.42 -14.45
N HIS A 741 -11.24 15.68 -14.35
CA HIS A 741 -12.65 16.04 -14.21
C HIS A 741 -13.49 15.48 -15.36
N LYS A 742 -13.12 15.76 -16.61
CA LYS A 742 -13.85 15.35 -17.82
C LYS A 742 -13.93 13.83 -18.00
N GLU A 743 -12.81 13.13 -17.81
CA GLU A 743 -12.70 11.71 -18.13
C GLU A 743 -13.24 10.79 -17.02
N MET A 744 -13.00 11.16 -15.76
CA MET A 744 -13.20 10.28 -14.59
C MET A 744 -14.14 10.85 -13.53
N GLU A 745 -14.33 12.18 -13.46
CA GLU A 745 -15.16 12.86 -12.45
C GLU A 745 -14.81 12.45 -10.99
N ILE A 746 -13.54 12.14 -10.72
CA ILE A 746 -13.08 11.66 -9.40
C ILE A 746 -12.83 12.83 -8.45
N TYR A 747 -13.36 12.73 -7.23
CA TYR A 747 -13.07 13.64 -6.13
C TYR A 747 -13.09 12.91 -4.76
N PRO A 748 -12.29 13.36 -3.78
CA PRO A 748 -11.31 14.42 -3.91
C PRO A 748 -10.07 13.97 -4.72
N LEU A 749 -9.27 14.93 -5.17
CA LEU A 749 -7.98 14.73 -5.83
C LEU A 749 -6.86 15.21 -4.92
N TRP A 750 -5.77 14.46 -4.86
CA TRP A 750 -4.54 14.87 -4.19
C TRP A 750 -3.68 15.69 -5.15
N ILE A 751 -3.05 16.78 -4.67
CA ILE A 751 -1.97 17.44 -5.43
C ILE A 751 -0.77 17.70 -4.51
N CYS A 752 0.40 17.21 -4.90
CA CYS A 752 1.62 17.27 -4.09
C CYS A 752 2.83 17.68 -4.96
N PRO A 753 3.56 18.77 -4.63
CA PRO A 753 4.60 19.27 -5.50
C PRO A 753 5.93 18.57 -5.26
N HIS A 754 6.69 18.33 -6.33
CA HIS A 754 8.03 17.79 -6.23
C HIS A 754 8.98 18.40 -7.27
N ARG A 755 10.26 18.47 -6.92
CA ARG A 755 11.30 18.74 -7.91
C ARG A 755 11.57 17.51 -8.76
N LEU A 756 11.96 17.74 -10.01
CA LEU A 756 12.62 16.76 -10.86
C LEU A 756 13.98 17.37 -11.28
N TYR A 757 15.08 16.77 -10.83
CA TYR A 757 16.42 17.34 -11.01
C TYR A 757 16.98 17.09 -12.41
N LYS A 758 17.77 18.05 -12.92
CA LYS A 758 18.57 17.89 -14.14
C LYS A 758 19.85 17.11 -13.79
N LEU A 759 19.74 15.78 -13.76
CA LEU A 759 20.83 14.87 -13.36
C LEU A 759 21.97 14.80 -14.41
N PRO A 760 23.19 14.35 -14.03
CA PRO A 760 24.32 14.24 -14.97
C PRO A 760 24.12 13.23 -16.10
N VAL A 761 23.18 12.30 -15.93
CA VAL A 761 22.76 11.31 -16.93
C VAL A 761 21.24 11.39 -17.12
N LYS A 762 20.77 11.07 -18.34
CA LYS A 762 19.33 11.10 -18.66
C LYS A 762 18.65 9.82 -18.16
N THR A 763 18.07 9.92 -16.97
CA THR A 763 17.29 8.87 -16.31
C THR A 763 15.92 8.64 -16.97
N MET A 764 15.25 7.53 -16.64
CA MET A 764 13.91 7.17 -17.17
C MET A 764 12.87 8.29 -17.04
N VAL A 765 12.93 9.07 -15.95
CA VAL A 765 12.25 10.35 -15.80
C VAL A 765 13.28 11.48 -15.80
N TYR A 766 12.98 12.60 -16.46
CA TYR A 766 13.87 13.75 -16.61
C TYR A 766 13.08 15.05 -16.88
N PRO A 767 13.61 16.25 -16.58
CA PRO A 767 12.95 17.52 -16.94
C PRO A 767 12.69 17.69 -18.44
N GLU A 768 11.72 18.53 -18.80
CA GLU A 768 11.46 18.95 -20.18
C GLU A 768 12.74 19.58 -20.79
N PRO A 769 13.12 19.23 -22.03
CA PRO A 769 14.29 19.85 -22.68
C PRO A 769 14.18 21.38 -22.75
N GLY A 770 15.17 22.08 -22.18
CA GLY A 770 15.23 23.55 -22.17
C GLY A 770 14.34 24.24 -21.13
N PHE A 771 13.75 23.51 -20.17
CA PHE A 771 12.91 24.09 -19.10
C PHE A 771 13.58 25.29 -18.39
N GLU A 772 14.89 25.24 -18.21
CA GLU A 772 15.69 26.27 -17.53
C GLU A 772 15.66 27.64 -18.23
N HIS A 773 15.32 27.68 -19.52
CA HIS A 773 15.21 28.90 -20.33
C HIS A 773 13.80 29.50 -20.30
N HIS A 774 12.79 28.75 -19.85
CA HIS A 774 11.40 29.22 -19.79
C HIS A 774 11.09 30.04 -18.53
N HIS A 775 11.96 29.98 -17.51
CA HIS A 775 11.86 30.76 -16.25
C HIS A 775 10.45 30.73 -15.61
N ARG A 776 9.79 29.56 -15.62
CA ARG A 776 8.42 29.39 -15.11
C ARG A 776 8.40 29.40 -13.57
N GLN A 777 7.21 29.63 -13.02
CA GLN A 777 6.98 29.60 -11.57
C GLN A 777 7.39 28.23 -10.99
N GLY A 778 8.30 28.25 -10.01
CA GLY A 778 8.81 27.05 -9.31
C GLY A 778 10.06 26.40 -9.95
N ASP A 779 10.31 26.63 -11.25
CA ASP A 779 11.47 26.09 -11.96
C ASP A 779 12.77 26.79 -11.53
N THR A 780 13.88 26.06 -11.54
CA THR A 780 15.23 26.59 -11.27
C THR A 780 16.18 26.30 -12.44
N SER A 781 17.44 26.72 -12.37
CA SER A 781 18.46 26.33 -13.36
C SER A 781 18.90 24.86 -13.27
N TYR A 782 18.42 24.10 -12.28
CA TYR A 782 18.86 22.73 -11.96
C TYR A 782 17.73 21.74 -11.67
N ALA A 783 16.48 22.19 -11.55
CA ALA A 783 15.32 21.34 -11.34
C ALA A 783 14.04 21.98 -11.88
N GLN A 784 13.22 21.19 -12.58
CA GLN A 784 11.87 21.59 -12.96
C GLN A 784 10.90 21.28 -11.82
N MET A 785 9.89 22.12 -11.61
CA MET A 785 8.84 21.86 -10.65
C MET A 785 7.72 21.03 -11.30
N PHE A 786 7.48 19.88 -10.71
CA PHE A 786 6.40 18.97 -11.04
C PHE A 786 5.38 18.92 -9.90
N THR A 787 4.27 18.25 -10.15
CA THR A 787 3.24 17.92 -9.17
C THR A 787 2.69 16.57 -9.51
N ASP A 788 2.53 15.72 -8.50
CA ASP A 788 1.72 14.52 -8.65
C ASP A 788 0.25 14.88 -8.43
N VAL A 789 -0.62 14.47 -9.34
CA VAL A 789 -2.08 14.57 -9.21
C VAL A 789 -2.62 13.17 -8.92
N GLY A 790 -2.88 12.90 -7.65
CA GLY A 790 -3.35 11.59 -7.17
C GLY A 790 -4.85 11.40 -7.39
N VAL A 791 -5.17 10.43 -8.25
CA VAL A 791 -6.52 10.08 -8.70
C VAL A 791 -6.92 8.71 -8.12
N TYR A 792 -7.41 8.72 -6.88
CA TYR A 792 -7.79 7.52 -6.14
C TYR A 792 -9.29 7.53 -5.81
N TYR A 793 -10.16 6.98 -6.65
CA TYR A 793 -11.54 6.69 -6.23
C TYR A 793 -12.31 5.83 -7.26
N THR A 794 -13.55 5.50 -6.92
CA THR A 794 -14.55 5.07 -7.89
C THR A 794 -15.12 6.30 -8.64
N PRO A 795 -15.05 6.34 -9.98
CA PRO A 795 -15.61 7.42 -10.81
C PRO A 795 -17.05 7.80 -10.49
N ALA A 796 -17.41 9.08 -10.63
CA ALA A 796 -18.78 9.53 -10.32
C ALA A 796 -19.84 8.83 -11.20
N SER A 797 -19.53 8.56 -12.48
CA SER A 797 -20.36 7.73 -13.37
C SER A 797 -20.67 6.35 -12.79
N VAL A 798 -19.68 5.63 -12.27
CA VAL A 798 -19.89 4.34 -11.57
C VAL A 798 -20.78 4.51 -10.33
N LEU A 799 -20.58 5.58 -9.55
CA LEU A 799 -21.43 5.88 -8.38
C LEU A 799 -22.88 6.20 -8.77
N ARG A 800 -23.12 6.77 -9.96
CA ARG A 800 -24.45 6.99 -10.55
C ARG A 800 -25.06 5.72 -11.18
N GLY A 801 -24.29 4.63 -11.28
CA GLY A 801 -24.71 3.37 -11.90
C GLY A 801 -24.62 3.35 -13.42
N GLU A 802 -23.77 4.20 -13.99
CA GLU A 802 -23.48 4.29 -15.42
C GLU A 802 -22.35 3.32 -15.83
N GLU A 803 -22.20 3.09 -17.13
CA GLU A 803 -21.06 2.36 -17.67
C GLU A 803 -19.78 3.21 -17.66
N PHE A 804 -18.71 2.60 -17.17
CA PHE A 804 -17.35 3.13 -17.16
C PHE A 804 -16.40 2.03 -17.60
N ASN A 805 -15.34 2.40 -18.33
CA ASN A 805 -14.32 1.47 -18.81
C ASN A 805 -12.96 1.92 -18.25
N GLY A 806 -12.56 1.31 -17.14
CA GLY A 806 -11.30 1.62 -16.45
C GLY A 806 -10.07 1.54 -17.37
N ALA A 807 -9.93 0.45 -18.13
CA ALA A 807 -8.83 0.29 -19.07
C ALA A 807 -8.77 1.41 -20.12
N GLN A 808 -9.90 1.78 -20.72
CA GLN A 808 -9.93 2.82 -21.74
C GLN A 808 -9.71 4.24 -21.16
N ALA A 809 -10.18 4.50 -19.94
CA ALA A 809 -9.94 5.76 -19.24
C ALA A 809 -8.47 5.92 -18.81
N VAL A 810 -7.85 4.84 -18.32
CA VAL A 810 -6.41 4.78 -18.04
C VAL A 810 -5.61 4.96 -19.33
N HIS A 811 -5.96 4.29 -20.42
CA HIS A 811 -5.26 4.45 -21.69
C HIS A 811 -5.29 5.89 -22.23
N ARG A 812 -6.41 6.62 -22.08
CA ARG A 812 -6.48 8.05 -22.42
C ARG A 812 -5.62 8.92 -21.49
N LEU A 813 -5.56 8.59 -20.19
CA LEU A 813 -4.66 9.25 -19.23
C LEU A 813 -3.20 9.04 -19.63
N GLU A 814 -2.82 7.82 -20.05
CA GLU A 814 -1.46 7.50 -20.48
C GLU A 814 -1.05 8.24 -21.75
N GLN A 815 -1.93 8.36 -22.76
CA GLN A 815 -1.63 9.19 -23.94
C GLN A 815 -1.54 10.68 -23.58
N TRP A 816 -2.45 11.20 -22.76
CA TRP A 816 -2.39 12.59 -22.30
C TRP A 816 -1.07 12.89 -21.58
N LEU A 817 -0.58 11.97 -20.74
CA LEU A 817 0.71 12.11 -20.06
C LEU A 817 1.89 12.17 -21.06
N ILE A 818 1.92 11.26 -22.05
CA ILE A 818 2.96 11.25 -23.10
C ILE A 818 2.94 12.56 -23.91
N GLU A 819 1.76 13.01 -24.32
CA GLU A 819 1.56 14.26 -25.07
C GLU A 819 1.97 15.51 -24.26
N ASN A 820 1.93 15.43 -22.93
CA ASN A 820 2.23 16.53 -22.02
C ASN A 820 3.60 16.39 -21.31
N HIS A 821 4.52 15.55 -21.78
CA HIS A 821 5.84 15.33 -21.16
C HIS A 821 5.76 15.04 -19.65
N SER A 822 4.77 14.22 -19.29
CA SER A 822 4.37 13.91 -17.92
C SER A 822 4.46 12.38 -17.70
N TYR A 823 4.59 11.94 -16.45
CA TYR A 823 4.94 10.55 -16.12
C TYR A 823 3.90 9.85 -15.25
N GLN A 824 3.72 8.54 -15.43
CA GLN A 824 2.86 7.67 -14.62
C GLN A 824 3.72 6.82 -13.65
N PRO A 825 3.48 6.83 -12.34
CA PRO A 825 4.18 5.94 -11.41
C PRO A 825 3.94 4.46 -11.70
N GLN A 826 5.01 3.74 -12.01
CA GLN A 826 5.03 2.31 -12.40
C GLN A 826 4.48 1.32 -11.35
N TYR A 827 4.04 1.79 -10.18
CA TYR A 827 3.33 0.97 -9.19
C TYR A 827 1.82 0.85 -9.51
N ALA A 828 1.27 1.80 -10.28
CA ALA A 828 -0.10 1.83 -10.75
C ALA A 828 -0.34 0.82 -11.88
N VAL A 829 -1.58 0.71 -12.37
CA VAL A 829 -1.91 -0.18 -13.50
C VAL A 829 -1.64 0.56 -14.81
N SER A 830 -0.89 -0.05 -15.72
CA SER A 830 -0.65 0.49 -17.06
C SER A 830 -1.22 -0.41 -18.15
N GLU A 831 -1.78 0.23 -19.18
CA GLU A 831 -2.32 -0.36 -20.41
C GLU A 831 -1.40 -0.12 -21.63
N LEU A 832 -0.25 0.53 -21.44
CA LEU A 832 0.71 0.83 -22.51
C LEU A 832 1.32 -0.42 -23.15
N ASP A 833 1.57 -0.32 -24.46
CA ASP A 833 2.52 -1.17 -25.16
C ASP A 833 3.98 -0.71 -24.93
N GLU A 834 4.95 -1.50 -25.38
CA GLU A 834 6.38 -1.23 -25.12
C GLU A 834 6.85 0.07 -25.78
N LYS A 835 6.37 0.32 -27.01
CA LYS A 835 6.69 1.52 -27.78
C LYS A 835 6.17 2.79 -27.09
N SER A 836 4.97 2.73 -26.50
CA SER A 836 4.37 3.85 -25.79
C SER A 836 4.93 4.02 -24.38
N PHE A 837 5.29 2.92 -23.71
CA PHE A 837 6.03 2.97 -22.44
C PHE A 837 7.38 3.69 -22.63
N TRP A 838 8.13 3.37 -23.68
CA TRP A 838 9.37 4.07 -24.04
C TRP A 838 9.18 5.39 -24.82
N ARG A 839 7.93 5.85 -25.01
CA ARG A 839 7.60 7.26 -25.31
C ARG A 839 7.37 8.08 -24.04
N MET A 840 6.95 7.44 -22.95
CA MET A 840 6.81 8.07 -21.63
C MET A 840 8.13 8.13 -20.87
N PHE A 841 8.95 7.07 -20.92
CA PHE A 841 10.21 6.95 -20.19
C PHE A 841 11.42 6.84 -21.12
N ASP A 842 12.57 7.38 -20.70
CA ASP A 842 13.83 7.20 -21.43
C ASP A 842 14.46 5.82 -21.15
N ALA A 843 14.64 5.01 -22.20
CA ALA A 843 15.23 3.67 -22.08
C ALA A 843 16.77 3.68 -21.95
N SER A 844 17.45 4.73 -22.39
CA SER A 844 18.85 4.69 -22.81
C SER A 844 19.81 4.35 -21.68
N HIS A 845 19.73 5.11 -20.58
CA HIS A 845 20.57 4.88 -19.39
C HIS A 845 20.22 3.59 -18.66
N TYR A 846 18.94 3.21 -18.70
CA TYR A 846 18.43 2.00 -18.06
C TYR A 846 18.91 0.72 -18.76
N GLU A 847 18.81 0.63 -20.10
CA GLU A 847 19.33 -0.52 -20.84
C GLU A 847 20.87 -0.54 -20.87
N HIS A 848 21.56 0.61 -20.88
CA HIS A 848 23.02 0.66 -20.67
C HIS A 848 23.42 -0.01 -19.34
N CYS A 849 22.72 0.34 -18.25
CA CYS A 849 22.93 -0.30 -16.94
C CYS A 849 22.62 -1.81 -16.99
N ARG A 850 21.58 -2.25 -17.72
CA ARG A 850 21.26 -3.68 -17.86
C ARG A 850 22.34 -4.47 -18.58
N GLN A 851 22.93 -3.89 -19.61
CA GLN A 851 24.05 -4.46 -20.36
C GLN A 851 25.29 -4.55 -19.46
N LYS A 852 25.78 -3.42 -18.94
CA LYS A 852 27.01 -3.33 -18.14
C LYS A 852 27.00 -4.23 -16.89
N TYR A 853 25.84 -4.39 -16.25
CA TYR A 853 25.68 -5.16 -15.01
C TYR A 853 25.10 -6.57 -15.20
N GLY A 854 25.02 -7.07 -16.45
CA GLY A 854 24.62 -8.45 -16.76
C GLY A 854 23.16 -8.78 -16.41
N ALA A 855 22.30 -7.77 -16.35
CA ALA A 855 20.90 -7.93 -15.99
C ALA A 855 20.02 -8.44 -17.16
N VAL A 856 20.44 -8.24 -18.41
CA VAL A 856 19.83 -8.95 -19.56
C VAL A 856 20.04 -10.47 -19.41
N GLY A 857 19.10 -11.30 -19.86
CA GLY A 857 19.10 -12.75 -19.64
C GLY A 857 18.95 -13.23 -18.18
N THR A 858 19.03 -12.32 -17.19
CA THR A 858 18.96 -12.65 -15.75
C THR A 858 17.76 -12.03 -15.06
N PHE A 859 17.57 -10.73 -15.18
CA PHE A 859 16.42 -9.99 -14.66
C PHE A 859 15.52 -9.54 -15.82
N MET A 860 14.22 -9.76 -15.66
CA MET A 860 13.17 -9.16 -16.51
C MET A 860 13.35 -7.64 -16.70
N SER A 861 12.97 -7.10 -17.87
CA SER A 861 12.93 -5.64 -18.07
C SER A 861 11.82 -4.98 -17.22
N VAL A 862 11.91 -3.67 -17.02
CA VAL A 862 10.94 -2.90 -16.24
C VAL A 862 9.56 -2.89 -16.93
N TYR A 863 9.55 -2.79 -18.26
CA TYR A 863 8.34 -2.97 -19.05
C TYR A 863 7.82 -4.42 -18.95
N TYR A 864 8.63 -5.47 -19.13
CA TYR A 864 8.17 -6.86 -18.96
C TYR A 864 7.49 -7.07 -17.58
N LYS A 865 8.09 -6.48 -16.54
CA LYS A 865 7.63 -6.54 -15.15
C LYS A 865 6.36 -5.72 -14.89
N SER A 866 6.06 -4.71 -15.70
CA SER A 866 4.94 -3.77 -15.52
C SER A 866 3.77 -4.03 -16.47
N LYS A 867 4.05 -4.40 -17.74
CA LYS A 867 3.10 -4.85 -18.77
C LYS A 867 2.06 -5.80 -18.17
N LYS A 868 0.80 -5.46 -18.35
CA LYS A 868 -0.38 -6.24 -17.92
C LYS A 868 -0.42 -7.62 -18.60
N GLY A 869 -1.12 -8.58 -17.98
CA GLY A 869 -1.38 -9.90 -18.54
C GLY A 869 -0.35 -10.98 -18.19
N ARG A 870 -0.78 -12.25 -18.35
CA ARG A 870 0.05 -13.44 -18.12
C ARG A 870 1.18 -13.50 -19.15
N LYS A 871 2.40 -13.77 -18.71
CA LYS A 871 3.55 -13.98 -19.62
C LYS A 871 3.53 -15.41 -20.15
N THR A 872 3.84 -15.56 -21.42
CA THR A 872 4.01 -16.85 -22.09
C THR A 872 5.40 -17.41 -21.83
N GLU A 873 5.56 -18.74 -21.94
CA GLU A 873 6.90 -19.36 -21.86
C GLU A 873 7.81 -18.89 -23.02
N LYS A 874 7.21 -18.54 -24.18
CA LYS A 874 7.92 -17.88 -25.28
C LYS A 874 8.53 -16.54 -24.85
N GLU A 875 7.73 -15.64 -24.24
CA GLU A 875 8.25 -14.36 -23.72
C GLU A 875 9.34 -14.55 -22.64
N VAL A 876 9.30 -15.62 -21.85
CA VAL A 876 10.40 -15.97 -20.92
C VAL A 876 11.65 -16.38 -21.69
N GLN A 877 11.51 -17.28 -22.67
CA GLN A 877 12.63 -17.78 -23.48
C GLN A 877 13.28 -16.68 -24.30
N GLU A 878 12.50 -15.78 -24.92
CA GLU A 878 13.01 -14.61 -25.64
C GLU A 878 13.78 -13.68 -24.70
N ALA A 879 13.27 -13.41 -23.49
CA ALA A 879 13.94 -12.56 -22.50
C ALA A 879 15.14 -13.24 -21.79
N GLU A 880 15.25 -14.57 -21.80
CA GLU A 880 16.44 -15.31 -21.36
C GLU A 880 17.49 -15.48 -22.48
N ALA A 881 17.05 -15.62 -23.73
CA ALA A 881 17.89 -15.67 -24.93
C ALA A 881 18.37 -14.28 -25.38
N ALA A 882 17.78 -13.21 -24.85
CA ALA A 882 18.27 -11.84 -24.96
C ALA A 882 19.62 -11.66 -24.23
N ILE A 883 20.67 -12.24 -24.82
CA ILE A 883 22.07 -11.88 -24.63
C ILE A 883 22.42 -11.04 -25.85
N LEU A 884 22.87 -9.81 -25.63
CA LEU A 884 23.11 -8.87 -26.71
C LEU A 884 24.42 -9.20 -27.45
N GLU A 885 24.27 -9.77 -28.64
CA GLU A 885 24.92 -9.22 -29.83
C GLU A 885 24.71 -7.68 -29.82
N PRO A 886 25.72 -6.85 -30.15
CA PRO A 886 25.67 -5.42 -29.92
C PRO A 886 24.55 -4.74 -30.71
N ALA A 887 23.51 -4.27 -30.01
CA ALA A 887 22.51 -3.40 -30.60
C ALA A 887 23.17 -2.07 -31.01
N TYR A 888 22.96 -1.67 -32.27
CA TYR A 888 23.64 -0.58 -32.96
C TYR A 888 25.12 -0.86 -33.28
N ALA A 889 25.33 -1.85 -34.14
CA ALA A 889 26.32 -1.70 -35.21
C ALA A 889 25.69 -0.85 -36.35
N ASP A 890 26.42 0.18 -36.77
CA ASP A 890 26.34 1.00 -37.99
C ASP A 890 25.05 0.96 -38.86
N GLU A 891 24.34 2.09 -38.90
CA GLU A 891 23.74 2.61 -40.14
C GLU A 891 24.47 3.92 -40.50
N ALA A 892 24.65 4.19 -41.81
CA ALA A 892 25.54 5.21 -42.36
C ALA A 892 24.81 6.29 -43.19
#